data_AF-A0A9R0F006-F1
#
_entry.id   AF-A0A9R0F006-F1
#
_cell.length_a   1.000
_cell.length_b   1.000
_cell.length_c   1.000
_cell.angle_alpha   90.00
_cell.angle_beta   90.00
_cell.angle_gamma   90.00
#
_symmetry.space_group_name_H-M   'P 1'
#
loop_
_entity.id
_entity.type
_entity.pdbx_description
1 polymer ?
#
loop_
_entity_poly.entity_id
_entity_poly.type
_entity_poly.pdbx_seq_one_letter_code
_entity_poly.pdbx_strand_id
1 'polypeptide(L)'
;MSLWARAQQLPPESLQKVRTIYGDHFPIEVRHCLAPWIESRIWTAEPEDQQRFFVDELVQEIQAHADLMLSPDMFVTKMKLLDAAKNFHMQYSHAPHELYAYMRRSLALEMDVIQNAMGTPYVAQPQTERKYSELITGLQTVRQKVSMVGEEIRSLQANIESFSLQYHECLKNKGHMNYLQQSMTNERRDLVACLRVQIEETERKLNALVAQISQSQMELVDHMKENIANLRQLQSQVLDEELIKWKREQQLSGNGVPMQSNLNTIQEWCELLADLIWTTRQQVNNVARINTKTIVELRQPHLAEMLDEMSKQVTGLLSTLVTSTFVIEKQPPQVMKTNTRFTATVRLLVGGQLNVYMTPPRVNVVIISEQQAQLLLKSETQAGKGKQPVECGDILNNSGSMEYQPTSRQLSVSFRNMQLRKIKRAEKKGTESVMDEKLTLLFQSQFNVGGGELVFQVWTLSLPVVVIVHGNQEPHGWATVTWDNAFSPPGRVPFAVPDKVTWGQLAETLRIKFCSATGGDLSEDNLRFLAEKIFRTSLPLNNIELNAMPVSWTQFCKDALPERNFTFWEWFYMVVKVTRDYLRTLWCDHLIMGFIQKKQAEEMLSKCPAGTFLLRFSDSELGGITIAWVGEGNEVFSLQPFTSRDLMLRSLADRVLDLTQLQFLYPNIAKDDVFSKYYTKPENEMLKNGYVKPVLVTTLPPYMSSSPAYAHSPDSHRNTPSVQSSYFSAATPAQTDSFMDSELFEQIRAFEPDGMDEFDIYSNMSMK
;
A
#
# COMPACT_ATOMS: atom_id res chain seq x y z
N MET A 1 -29.70 19.84 -10.37
CA MET A 1 -28.33 19.31 -10.58
C MET A 1 -28.44 18.25 -11.66
N SER A 2 -27.66 18.33 -12.75
CA SER A 2 -27.70 17.33 -13.83
C SER A 2 -27.35 15.95 -13.30
N LEU A 3 -27.83 14.90 -13.97
CA LEU A 3 -27.49 13.52 -13.64
C LEU A 3 -25.98 13.32 -13.64
N TRP A 4 -25.29 13.94 -14.60
CA TRP A 4 -23.83 13.90 -14.70
C TRP A 4 -23.11 14.52 -13.50
N ALA A 5 -23.57 15.69 -13.02
CA ALA A 5 -22.98 16.34 -11.87
C ALA A 5 -23.14 15.50 -10.60
N ARG A 6 -24.23 14.72 -10.49
CA ARG A 6 -24.42 13.74 -9.41
C ARG A 6 -23.50 12.54 -9.57
N ALA A 7 -23.31 12.05 -10.79
CA ALA A 7 -22.38 10.95 -11.09
C ALA A 7 -20.93 11.31 -10.70
N GLN A 8 -20.51 12.56 -10.96
CA GLN A 8 -19.17 13.05 -10.63
C GLN A 8 -18.89 13.17 -9.13
N GLN A 9 -19.94 13.17 -8.30
CA GLN A 9 -19.84 13.21 -6.84
C GLN A 9 -19.84 11.81 -6.20
N LEU A 10 -19.92 10.74 -7.01
CA LEU A 10 -19.91 9.37 -6.51
C LEU A 10 -18.51 8.96 -5.98
N PRO A 11 -18.45 8.04 -4.99
CA PRO A 11 -17.20 7.45 -4.54
C PRO A 11 -16.41 6.81 -5.71
N PRO A 12 -15.06 6.71 -5.62
CA PRO A 12 -14.22 6.23 -6.71
C PRO A 12 -14.65 4.88 -7.31
N GLU A 13 -15.14 3.94 -6.49
CA GLU A 13 -15.61 2.63 -6.93
C GLU A 13 -16.91 2.71 -7.75
N SER A 14 -17.84 3.56 -7.33
CA SER A 14 -19.11 3.78 -8.05
C SER A 14 -18.87 4.63 -9.30
N LEU A 15 -17.96 5.60 -9.24
CA LEU A 15 -17.53 6.36 -10.40
C LEU A 15 -16.82 5.47 -11.44
N GLN A 16 -16.08 4.44 -11.00
CA GLN A 16 -15.49 3.45 -11.91
C GLN A 16 -16.57 2.62 -12.62
N LYS A 17 -17.66 2.26 -11.94
CA LYS A 17 -18.83 1.63 -12.58
C LYS A 17 -19.47 2.56 -13.61
N VAL A 18 -19.61 3.85 -13.31
CA VAL A 18 -20.08 4.85 -14.29
C VAL A 18 -19.14 4.90 -15.50
N ARG A 19 -17.82 4.88 -15.30
CA ARG A 19 -16.85 4.88 -16.42
C ARG A 19 -17.00 3.67 -17.34
N THR A 20 -17.32 2.49 -16.80
CA THR A 20 -17.52 1.28 -17.62
C THR A 20 -18.77 1.29 -18.50
N ILE A 21 -19.70 2.23 -18.27
CA ILE A 21 -20.90 2.42 -19.12
C ILE A 21 -20.56 3.07 -20.46
N TYR A 22 -19.47 3.86 -20.50
CA TYR A 22 -19.07 4.65 -21.66
C TYR A 22 -17.90 3.96 -22.38
N GLY A 23 -18.03 3.81 -23.70
CA GLY A 23 -17.06 3.13 -24.57
C GLY A 23 -17.09 3.70 -25.98
N ASP A 24 -16.57 2.97 -26.96
CA ASP A 24 -16.40 3.47 -28.33
C ASP A 24 -17.72 3.89 -29.00
N HIS A 25 -18.83 3.24 -28.63
CA HIS A 25 -20.18 3.55 -29.13
C HIS A 25 -20.83 4.78 -28.47
N PHE A 26 -20.37 5.19 -27.28
CA PHE A 26 -20.79 6.42 -26.63
C PHE A 26 -19.64 6.96 -25.76
N PRO A 27 -18.76 7.79 -26.34
CA PRO A 27 -17.57 8.28 -25.65
C PRO A 27 -17.91 9.14 -24.44
N ILE A 28 -17.15 8.97 -23.36
CA ILE A 28 -17.37 9.70 -22.10
C ILE A 28 -17.12 11.21 -22.26
N GLU A 29 -16.28 11.62 -23.21
CA GLU A 29 -16.03 13.02 -23.54
C GLU A 29 -17.30 13.70 -24.07
N VAL A 30 -18.07 12.99 -24.91
CA VAL A 30 -19.36 13.48 -25.42
C VAL A 30 -20.37 13.57 -24.29
N ARG A 31 -20.45 12.53 -23.44
CA ARG A 31 -21.29 12.55 -22.23
C ARG A 31 -20.97 13.74 -21.32
N HIS A 32 -19.67 14.03 -21.13
CA HIS A 32 -19.19 15.07 -20.21
C HIS A 32 -19.47 16.48 -20.74
N CYS A 33 -19.14 16.75 -22.00
CA CYS A 33 -19.28 18.09 -22.57
C CYS A 33 -20.74 18.44 -22.88
N LEU A 34 -21.56 17.47 -23.30
CA LEU A 34 -22.94 17.72 -23.74
C LEU A 34 -23.98 17.22 -22.73
N ALA A 35 -23.59 17.05 -21.47
CA ALA A 35 -24.45 16.49 -20.43
C ALA A 35 -25.85 17.12 -20.36
N PRO A 36 -26.01 18.47 -20.36
CA PRO A 36 -27.32 19.10 -20.27
C PRO A 36 -28.22 18.83 -21.48
N TRP A 37 -27.63 18.85 -22.68
CA TRP A 37 -28.36 18.61 -23.93
C TRP A 37 -28.83 17.16 -24.03
N ILE A 38 -27.92 16.21 -23.77
CA ILE A 38 -28.18 14.77 -23.83
C ILE A 38 -29.27 14.38 -22.84
N GLU A 39 -29.18 14.85 -21.59
CA GLU A 39 -30.18 14.54 -20.55
C GLU A 39 -31.57 15.11 -20.91
N SER A 40 -31.63 16.31 -21.48
CA SER A 40 -32.89 16.93 -21.93
C SER A 40 -33.55 16.15 -23.07
N ARG A 41 -32.76 15.76 -24.08
CA ARG A 41 -33.27 15.05 -25.26
C ARG A 41 -33.66 13.62 -24.96
N ILE A 42 -32.91 12.90 -24.13
CA ILE A 42 -33.16 11.46 -23.88
C ILE A 42 -34.31 11.22 -22.90
N TRP A 43 -34.52 12.11 -21.92
CA TRP A 43 -35.63 11.99 -20.97
C TRP A 43 -36.96 12.50 -21.48
N THR A 44 -36.96 13.24 -22.59
CA THR A 44 -38.18 13.59 -23.30
C THR A 44 -38.61 12.41 -24.17
N ALA A 45 -39.79 11.85 -23.91
CA ALA A 45 -40.31 10.72 -24.68
C ALA A 45 -40.72 11.17 -26.08
N GLU A 46 -39.91 10.84 -27.09
CA GLU A 46 -40.17 11.20 -28.50
C GLU A 46 -40.71 9.99 -29.30
N PRO A 47 -41.73 10.18 -30.17
CA PRO A 47 -42.16 9.18 -31.15
C PRO A 47 -41.02 8.75 -32.09
N GLU A 48 -41.08 7.51 -32.58
CA GLU A 48 -40.04 6.91 -33.44
C GLU A 48 -39.76 7.72 -34.72
N ASP A 49 -40.75 8.44 -35.24
CA ASP A 49 -40.61 9.33 -36.39
C ASP A 49 -39.69 10.53 -36.13
N GLN A 50 -39.63 11.03 -34.89
CA GLN A 50 -38.76 12.14 -34.48
C GLN A 50 -37.34 11.67 -34.18
N GLN A 51 -37.17 10.42 -33.73
CA GLN A 51 -35.87 9.82 -33.45
C GLN A 51 -34.98 9.68 -34.70
N ARG A 52 -35.56 9.75 -35.90
CA ARG A 52 -34.82 9.73 -37.18
C ARG A 52 -33.84 10.90 -37.33
N PHE A 53 -34.10 12.03 -36.68
CA PHE A 53 -33.22 13.21 -36.74
C PHE A 53 -32.17 13.25 -35.61
N PHE A 54 -32.25 12.32 -34.65
CA PHE A 54 -31.46 12.36 -33.43
C PHE A 54 -29.94 12.35 -33.68
N VAL A 55 -29.47 11.53 -34.63
CA VAL A 55 -28.04 11.44 -34.98
C VAL A 55 -27.55 12.77 -35.56
N ASP A 56 -28.31 13.38 -36.47
CA ASP A 56 -27.91 14.64 -37.11
C ASP A 56 -27.93 15.80 -36.11
N GLU A 57 -28.92 15.85 -35.23
CA GLU A 57 -28.99 16.84 -34.15
C GLU A 57 -27.85 16.69 -33.14
N LEU A 58 -27.51 15.45 -32.73
CA LEU A 58 -26.39 15.19 -31.84
C LEU A 58 -25.06 15.58 -32.48
N VAL A 59 -24.85 15.25 -33.75
CA VAL A 59 -23.64 15.61 -34.50
C VAL A 59 -23.52 17.13 -34.62
N GLN A 60 -24.61 17.82 -34.93
CA GLN A 60 -24.63 19.27 -35.01
C GLN A 60 -24.30 19.92 -33.66
N GLU A 61 -24.86 19.41 -32.56
CA GLU A 61 -24.60 19.91 -31.22
C GLU A 61 -23.14 19.68 -30.79
N ILE A 62 -22.57 18.49 -31.09
CA ILE A 62 -21.16 18.20 -30.83
C ILE A 62 -20.26 19.18 -31.58
N GLN A 63 -20.54 19.44 -32.87
CA GLN A 63 -19.76 20.36 -33.70
C GLN A 63 -19.86 21.80 -33.18
N ALA A 64 -21.07 22.27 -32.87
CA ALA A 64 -21.28 23.60 -32.31
C ALA A 64 -20.53 23.77 -30.97
N HIS A 65 -20.58 22.77 -30.08
CA HIS A 65 -19.86 22.81 -28.81
C HIS A 65 -18.34 22.73 -29.00
N ALA A 66 -17.85 21.98 -29.98
CA ALA A 66 -16.43 21.89 -30.31
C ALA A 66 -15.88 23.21 -30.90
N ASP A 67 -16.69 23.94 -31.68
CA ASP A 67 -16.31 25.23 -32.26
C ASP A 67 -16.18 26.33 -31.20
N LEU A 68 -16.97 26.25 -30.13
CA LEU A 68 -16.85 27.16 -28.97
C LEU A 68 -15.61 26.89 -28.11
N MET A 69 -14.91 25.76 -28.29
CA MET A 69 -13.65 25.47 -27.59
C MET A 69 -12.45 26.16 -28.26
N LEU A 70 -12.20 27.42 -27.87
CA LEU A 70 -11.15 28.27 -28.43
C LEU A 70 -9.81 28.23 -27.65
N SER A 71 -9.80 27.65 -26.45
CA SER A 71 -8.57 27.57 -25.62
C SER A 71 -7.59 26.50 -26.15
N PRO A 72 -6.27 26.78 -26.22
CA PRO A 72 -5.25 25.80 -26.58
C PRO A 72 -5.27 24.54 -25.70
N ASP A 73 -5.63 24.69 -24.42
CA ASP A 73 -5.68 23.59 -23.45
C ASP A 73 -6.82 22.59 -23.74
N MET A 74 -7.82 23.00 -24.52
CA MET A 74 -8.98 22.18 -24.89
C MET A 74 -8.84 21.52 -26.27
N PHE A 75 -7.68 21.68 -26.93
CA PHE A 75 -7.45 21.18 -28.28
C PHE A 75 -7.68 19.66 -28.40
N VAL A 76 -7.19 18.87 -27.44
CA VAL A 76 -7.35 17.41 -27.44
C VAL A 76 -8.82 17.01 -27.28
N THR A 77 -9.54 17.64 -26.35
CA THR A 77 -10.98 17.42 -26.14
C THR A 77 -11.77 17.77 -27.39
N LYS A 78 -11.44 18.90 -28.05
CA LYS A 78 -12.04 19.32 -29.31
C LYS A 78 -11.85 18.27 -30.41
N MET A 79 -10.65 17.74 -30.60
CA MET A 79 -10.39 16.69 -31.59
C MET A 79 -11.20 15.42 -31.31
N LYS A 80 -11.23 14.97 -30.05
CA LYS A 80 -12.02 13.79 -29.64
C LYS A 80 -13.52 13.96 -29.89
N LEU A 81 -14.07 15.15 -29.63
CA LEU A 81 -15.48 15.45 -29.91
C LEU A 81 -15.77 15.39 -31.42
N LEU A 82 -14.91 15.99 -32.26
CA LEU A 82 -15.08 15.96 -33.71
C LEU A 82 -14.96 14.53 -34.28
N ASP A 83 -14.06 13.71 -33.74
CA ASP A 83 -13.93 12.31 -34.14
C ASP A 83 -15.15 11.49 -33.69
N ALA A 84 -15.67 11.74 -32.49
CA ALA A 84 -16.92 11.11 -32.03
C ALA A 84 -18.12 11.49 -32.92
N ALA A 85 -18.23 12.76 -33.34
CA ALA A 85 -19.28 13.20 -34.26
C ALA A 85 -19.23 12.46 -35.61
N LYS A 86 -18.03 12.31 -36.19
CA LYS A 86 -17.84 11.53 -37.42
C LYS A 86 -18.23 10.06 -37.23
N ASN A 87 -17.83 9.46 -36.11
CA ASN A 87 -18.13 8.07 -35.81
C ASN A 87 -19.64 7.84 -35.63
N PHE A 88 -20.34 8.73 -34.93
CA PHE A 88 -21.79 8.65 -34.80
C PHE A 88 -22.51 8.74 -36.15
N HIS A 89 -22.12 9.68 -36.99
CA HIS A 89 -22.72 9.82 -38.32
C HIS A 89 -22.43 8.59 -39.20
N MET A 90 -21.20 8.07 -39.19
CA MET A 90 -20.81 6.91 -40.00
C MET A 90 -21.51 5.62 -39.54
N GLN A 91 -21.62 5.40 -38.23
CA GLN A 91 -22.15 4.15 -37.67
C GLN A 91 -23.67 4.14 -37.51
N TYR A 92 -24.33 5.28 -37.31
CA TYR A 92 -25.74 5.31 -36.91
C TYR A 92 -26.65 6.13 -37.83
N SER A 93 -26.14 6.79 -38.87
CA SER A 93 -26.99 7.54 -39.84
C SER A 93 -28.07 6.66 -40.51
N HIS A 94 -27.78 5.37 -40.71
CA HIS A 94 -28.72 4.41 -41.29
C HIS A 94 -29.70 3.81 -40.26
N ALA A 95 -29.41 3.95 -38.96
CA ALA A 95 -30.25 3.44 -37.87
C ALA A 95 -30.25 4.38 -36.63
N PRO A 96 -30.82 5.60 -36.72
CA PRO A 96 -30.74 6.60 -35.64
C PRO A 96 -31.41 6.16 -34.32
N HIS A 97 -32.43 5.32 -34.42
CA HIS A 97 -33.17 4.77 -33.27
C HIS A 97 -32.31 3.85 -32.40
N GLU A 98 -31.33 3.13 -32.98
CA GLU A 98 -30.41 2.27 -32.23
C GLU A 98 -29.50 3.09 -31.31
N LEU A 99 -28.97 4.22 -31.82
CA LEU A 99 -28.15 5.13 -31.02
C LEU A 99 -28.97 5.78 -29.90
N TYR A 100 -30.18 6.24 -30.21
CA TYR A 100 -31.09 6.81 -29.21
C TYR A 100 -31.41 5.80 -28.09
N ALA A 101 -31.74 4.56 -28.46
CA ALA A 101 -32.00 3.49 -27.51
C ALA A 101 -30.75 3.12 -26.68
N TYR A 102 -29.57 3.10 -27.31
CA TYR A 102 -28.30 2.83 -26.64
C TYR A 102 -27.97 3.91 -25.60
N MET A 103 -27.98 5.19 -25.99
CA MET A 103 -27.69 6.29 -25.07
C MET A 103 -28.72 6.39 -23.94
N ARG A 104 -30.00 6.06 -24.22
CA ARG A 104 -31.05 5.96 -23.20
C ARG A 104 -30.80 4.84 -22.19
N ARG A 105 -30.32 3.68 -22.65
CA ARG A 105 -29.91 2.58 -21.78
C ARG A 105 -28.69 2.97 -20.94
N SER A 106 -27.70 3.64 -21.52
CA SER A 106 -26.51 4.12 -20.79
C SER A 106 -26.88 5.08 -19.65
N LEU A 107 -27.77 6.05 -19.90
CA LEU A 107 -28.25 6.95 -18.85
C LEU A 107 -29.12 6.25 -17.80
N ALA A 108 -29.89 5.23 -18.18
CA ALA A 108 -30.64 4.42 -17.22
C ALA A 108 -29.71 3.61 -16.30
N LEU A 109 -28.64 3.04 -16.84
CA LEU A 109 -27.60 2.35 -16.07
C LEU A 109 -26.84 3.33 -15.16
N GLU A 110 -26.54 4.54 -15.64
CA GLU A 110 -25.92 5.59 -14.81
C GLU A 110 -26.84 5.96 -13.63
N MET A 111 -28.13 6.12 -13.89
CA MET A 111 -29.12 6.40 -12.86
C MET A 111 -29.24 5.27 -11.84
N ASP A 112 -29.21 4.00 -12.28
CA ASP A 112 -29.20 2.83 -11.40
C ASP A 112 -27.95 2.80 -10.50
N VAL A 113 -26.76 3.06 -11.06
CA VAL A 113 -25.52 3.18 -10.27
C VAL A 113 -25.61 4.29 -9.23
N ILE A 114 -26.15 5.45 -9.60
CA ILE A 114 -26.36 6.58 -8.66
C ILE A 114 -27.38 6.18 -7.57
N GLN A 115 -28.50 5.55 -7.92
CA GLN A 115 -29.52 5.13 -6.96
C GLN A 115 -28.99 4.05 -6.01
N ASN A 116 -28.24 3.06 -6.51
CA ASN A 116 -27.61 2.02 -5.71
C ASN A 116 -26.52 2.57 -4.78
N ALA A 117 -25.79 3.60 -5.22
CA ALA A 117 -24.81 4.30 -4.38
C ALA A 117 -25.46 5.22 -3.33
N MET A 118 -26.69 5.70 -3.55
CA MET A 118 -27.44 6.49 -2.56
C MET A 118 -28.36 5.64 -1.64
N GLY A 119 -28.75 4.44 -2.07
CA GLY A 119 -29.59 3.50 -1.31
C GLY A 119 -28.80 2.52 -0.45
N THR A 120 -27.51 2.33 -0.73
CA THR A 120 -26.58 1.78 0.25
C THR A 120 -26.12 2.92 1.16
N PRO A 121 -26.14 2.79 2.49
CA PRO A 121 -25.42 3.72 3.35
C PRO A 121 -23.92 3.46 3.16
N TYR A 122 -23.38 3.82 1.99
CA TYR A 122 -21.96 4.01 1.81
C TYR A 122 -21.63 5.34 2.48
N VAL A 123 -21.58 5.25 3.81
CA VAL A 123 -21.04 6.30 4.64
C VAL A 123 -19.55 6.34 4.33
N ALA A 124 -19.12 7.18 3.37
CA ALA A 124 -17.87 7.88 3.60
C ALA A 124 -18.07 8.57 4.95
N GLN A 125 -17.43 8.06 6.01
CA GLN A 125 -17.68 8.46 7.39
C GLN A 125 -17.70 9.98 7.48
N PRO A 126 -18.85 10.65 7.76
CA PRO A 126 -18.88 12.10 7.98
C PRO A 126 -18.01 12.51 9.18
N GLN A 127 -17.49 11.54 9.94
CA GLN A 127 -16.49 11.73 10.99
C GLN A 127 -15.08 11.98 10.44
N THR A 128 -14.66 11.36 9.32
CA THR A 128 -13.29 11.52 8.81
C THR A 128 -13.11 12.90 8.18
N GLU A 129 -14.06 13.38 7.38
CA GLU A 129 -14.03 14.74 6.81
C GLU A 129 -14.11 15.83 7.89
N ARG A 130 -14.91 15.62 8.95
CA ARG A 130 -14.97 16.54 10.09
C ARG A 130 -13.64 16.62 10.82
N LYS A 131 -13.00 15.47 11.11
CA LYS A 131 -11.67 15.42 11.74
C LYS A 131 -10.60 16.12 10.89
N TYR A 132 -10.63 15.93 9.57
CA TYR A 132 -9.73 16.63 8.65
C TYR A 132 -9.91 18.15 8.71
N SER A 133 -11.16 18.61 8.73
CA SER A 133 -11.46 20.04 8.88
C SER A 133 -10.99 20.59 10.22
N GLU A 134 -11.22 19.87 11.32
CA GLU A 134 -10.79 20.27 12.67
C GLU A 134 -9.26 20.41 12.76
N LEU A 135 -8.52 19.45 12.19
CA LEU A 135 -7.05 19.49 12.17
C LEU A 135 -6.53 20.70 11.38
N ILE A 136 -7.09 20.97 10.20
CA ILE A 136 -6.71 22.11 9.36
C ILE A 136 -7.00 23.43 10.10
N THR A 137 -8.19 23.55 10.72
CA THR A 137 -8.53 24.72 11.53
C THR A 137 -7.57 24.90 12.71
N GLY A 138 -7.19 23.81 13.37
CA GLY A 138 -6.19 23.81 14.44
C GLY A 138 -4.82 24.33 13.96
N LEU A 139 -4.32 23.81 12.85
CA LEU A 139 -3.05 24.25 12.23
C LEU A 139 -3.08 25.74 11.84
N GLN A 140 -4.19 26.20 11.26
CA GLN A 140 -4.37 27.61 10.90
C GLN A 140 -4.43 28.53 12.13
N THR A 141 -5.11 28.09 13.20
CA THR A 141 -5.21 28.83 14.45
C THR A 141 -3.83 29.00 15.09
N VAL A 142 -3.04 27.92 15.18
CA VAL A 142 -1.68 27.99 15.72
C VAL A 142 -0.78 28.86 14.84
N ARG A 143 -0.93 28.80 13.51
CA ARG A 143 -0.20 29.68 12.59
C ARG A 143 -0.44 31.16 12.87
N GLN A 144 -1.69 31.55 13.13
CA GLN A 144 -2.02 32.93 13.50
C GLN A 144 -1.36 33.32 14.83
N LYS A 145 -1.45 32.47 15.86
CA LYS A 145 -0.82 32.72 17.16
C LYS A 145 0.72 32.82 17.07
N VAL A 146 1.37 31.97 16.27
CA VAL A 146 2.82 32.05 16.02
C VAL A 146 3.18 33.35 15.32
N SER A 147 2.36 33.84 14.39
CA SER A 147 2.56 35.14 13.74
C SER A 147 2.46 36.30 14.73
N MET A 148 1.46 36.28 15.64
CA MET A 148 1.28 37.29 16.68
C MET A 148 2.49 37.37 17.61
N VAL A 149 3.00 36.23 18.08
CA VAL A 149 4.25 36.17 18.87
C VAL A 149 5.42 36.82 18.11
N GLY A 150 5.47 36.65 16.79
CA GLY A 150 6.46 37.33 15.95
C GLY A 150 6.33 38.85 15.94
N GLU A 151 5.12 39.40 16.00
CA GLU A 151 4.85 40.83 16.13
C GLU A 151 5.22 41.36 17.51
N GLU A 152 4.86 40.62 18.57
CA GLU A 152 5.20 40.94 19.95
C GLU A 152 6.73 41.00 20.16
N ILE A 153 7.48 40.07 19.56
CA ILE A 153 8.96 40.09 19.59
C ILE A 153 9.51 41.38 18.95
N ARG A 154 8.95 41.80 17.81
CA ARG A 154 9.38 43.05 17.14
C ARG A 154 9.07 44.27 18.00
N SER A 155 7.90 44.29 18.63
CA SER A 155 7.53 45.36 19.58
C SER A 155 8.48 45.39 20.78
N LEU A 156 8.79 44.22 21.37
CA LEU A 156 9.73 44.10 22.47
C LEU A 156 11.13 44.61 22.09
N GLN A 157 11.62 44.27 20.90
CA GLN A 157 12.90 44.78 20.38
C GLN A 157 12.88 46.31 20.26
N ALA A 158 11.83 46.90 19.68
CA ALA A 158 11.70 48.34 19.55
C ALA A 158 11.66 49.04 20.92
N ASN A 159 10.97 48.46 21.91
CA ASN A 159 10.92 48.98 23.28
C ASN A 159 12.29 48.94 23.96
N ILE A 160 13.06 47.86 23.78
CA ILE A 160 14.43 47.72 24.30
C ILE A 160 15.38 48.73 23.64
N GLU A 161 15.26 48.95 22.33
CA GLU A 161 16.05 49.95 21.61
C GLU A 161 15.71 51.38 22.08
N SER A 162 14.42 51.69 22.24
CA SER A 162 13.97 52.97 22.79
C SER A 162 14.48 53.20 24.21
N PHE A 163 14.45 52.17 25.06
CA PHE A 163 15.03 52.21 26.40
C PHE A 163 16.54 52.51 26.34
N SER A 164 17.28 51.80 25.48
CA SER A 164 18.73 51.97 25.33
C SER A 164 19.11 53.41 24.94
N LEU A 165 18.35 54.01 24.00
CA LEU A 165 18.56 55.40 23.58
C LEU A 165 18.27 56.39 24.71
N GLN A 166 17.12 56.26 25.38
CA GLN A 166 16.74 57.14 26.49
C GLN A 166 17.68 57.00 27.70
N TYR A 167 18.15 55.78 27.97
CA TYR A 167 19.11 55.51 29.04
C TYR A 167 20.47 56.13 28.75
N HIS A 168 20.94 56.04 27.50
CA HIS A 168 22.18 56.69 27.08
C HIS A 168 22.09 58.22 27.17
N GLU A 169 20.96 58.81 26.77
CA GLU A 169 20.72 60.24 26.92
C GLU A 169 20.69 60.67 28.39
N CYS A 170 20.04 59.89 29.26
CA CYS A 170 20.04 60.12 30.71
C CYS A 170 21.47 60.09 31.29
N LEU A 171 22.31 59.12 30.89
CA LEU A 171 23.70 59.04 31.31
C LEU A 171 24.52 60.26 30.85
N LYS A 172 24.31 60.69 29.61
CA LYS A 172 24.96 61.90 29.06
C LYS A 172 24.57 63.14 29.86
N ASN A 173 23.28 63.30 30.20
CA ASN A 173 22.79 64.43 31.00
C ASN A 173 23.34 64.40 32.43
N LYS A 174 23.42 63.22 33.06
CA LYS A 174 24.10 63.05 34.37
C LYS A 174 25.57 63.44 34.31
N GLY A 175 26.29 63.03 33.27
CA GLY A 175 27.69 63.42 33.05
C GLY A 175 27.87 64.93 32.86
N HIS A 176 26.98 65.56 32.08
CA HIS A 176 27.00 67.01 31.85
C HIS A 176 26.71 67.81 33.13
N MET A 177 25.74 67.36 33.92
CA MET A 177 25.43 67.94 35.24
C MET A 177 26.65 67.86 36.18
N ASN A 178 27.34 66.71 36.24
CA ASN A 178 28.55 66.53 37.06
C ASN A 178 29.69 67.46 36.63
N TYR A 179 29.89 67.66 35.33
CA TYR A 179 30.88 68.62 34.80
C TYR A 179 30.55 70.07 35.18
N LEU A 180 29.28 70.48 35.04
CA LEU A 180 28.84 71.83 35.38
C LEU A 180 28.96 72.13 36.89
N GLN A 181 28.85 71.11 37.75
CA GLN A 181 29.03 71.26 39.21
C GLN A 181 30.48 71.52 39.64
N GLN A 182 31.48 71.21 38.80
CA GLN A 182 32.90 71.43 39.15
C GLN A 182 33.34 72.91 38.99
N SER A 183 32.54 73.78 38.36
CA SER A 183 32.87 75.20 38.14
C SER A 183 31.62 76.06 38.31
N MET A 184 31.44 76.64 39.50
CA MET A 184 30.18 77.28 39.93
C MET A 184 30.13 78.79 39.61
N THR A 185 29.19 79.19 38.73
CA THR A 185 28.73 80.57 38.51
C THR A 185 27.21 80.66 38.73
N ASN A 186 26.64 81.86 38.94
CA ASN A 186 25.20 82.02 39.21
C ASN A 186 24.32 81.54 38.04
N GLU A 187 24.67 81.84 36.78
CA GLU A 187 23.94 81.35 35.58
C GLU A 187 23.97 79.81 35.45
N ARG A 188 25.00 79.15 35.97
CA ARG A 188 25.11 77.68 35.95
C ARG A 188 24.24 76.99 37.00
N ARG A 189 23.81 77.68 38.07
CA ARG A 189 22.93 77.07 39.08
C ARG A 189 21.54 76.78 38.51
N ASP A 190 20.97 77.70 37.75
CA ASP A 190 19.65 77.55 37.15
C ASP A 190 19.67 76.46 36.06
N LEU A 191 20.74 76.39 35.28
CA LEU A 191 20.95 75.34 34.29
C LEU A 191 21.08 73.95 34.94
N VAL A 192 21.80 73.83 36.06
CA VAL A 192 21.92 72.58 36.83
C VAL A 192 20.57 72.18 37.45
N ALA A 193 19.77 73.13 37.94
CA ALA A 193 18.42 72.85 38.47
C ALA A 193 17.48 72.34 37.37
N CYS A 194 17.52 72.96 36.18
CA CYS A 194 16.73 72.52 35.01
C CYS A 194 17.13 71.09 34.56
N LEU A 195 18.45 70.83 34.43
CA LEU A 195 18.96 69.51 34.08
C LEU A 195 18.57 68.43 35.10
N ARG A 196 18.53 68.76 36.40
CA ARG A 196 18.11 67.83 37.44
C ARG A 196 16.65 67.40 37.27
N VAL A 197 15.74 68.34 37.00
CA VAL A 197 14.32 68.03 36.74
C VAL A 197 14.18 67.16 35.49
N GLN A 198 14.93 67.47 34.43
CA GLN A 198 14.92 66.67 33.19
C GLN A 198 15.43 65.24 33.42
N ILE A 199 16.50 65.06 34.22
CA ILE A 199 17.01 63.74 34.60
C ILE A 199 15.94 62.96 35.38
N GLU A 200 15.34 63.54 36.42
CA GLU A 200 14.30 62.87 37.21
C GLU A 200 13.08 62.47 36.36
N GLU A 201 12.68 63.30 35.39
CA GLU A 201 11.61 62.96 34.45
C GLU A 201 11.99 61.81 33.53
N THR A 202 13.22 61.81 32.98
CA THR A 202 13.71 60.71 32.15
C THR A 202 13.87 59.40 32.95
N GLU A 203 14.32 59.45 34.20
CA GLU A 203 14.38 58.27 35.07
C GLU A 203 12.98 57.70 35.37
N ARG A 204 11.98 58.55 35.58
CA ARG A 204 10.59 58.10 35.76
C ARG A 204 10.06 57.40 34.51
N LYS A 205 10.35 57.94 33.32
CA LYS A 205 9.99 57.32 32.03
C LYS A 205 10.71 55.99 31.82
N LEU A 206 12.01 55.93 32.14
CA LEU A 206 12.82 54.70 32.05
C LEU A 206 12.28 53.60 32.98
N ASN A 207 11.92 53.93 34.23
CA ASN A 207 11.34 52.97 35.17
C ASN A 207 9.98 52.43 34.69
N ALA A 208 9.14 53.27 34.10
CA ALA A 208 7.88 52.83 33.49
C ALA A 208 8.13 51.88 32.31
N LEU A 209 9.13 52.19 31.47
CA LEU A 209 9.50 51.38 30.32
C LEU A 209 10.11 50.03 30.75
N VAL A 210 10.88 49.98 31.84
CA VAL A 210 11.38 48.72 32.45
C VAL A 210 10.22 47.82 32.87
N ALA A 211 9.23 48.37 33.58
CA ALA A 211 8.06 47.61 33.99
C ALA A 211 7.27 47.07 32.78
N GLN A 212 7.10 47.90 31.75
CA GLN A 212 6.45 47.50 30.50
C GLN A 212 7.22 46.38 29.78
N ILE A 213 8.55 46.52 29.63
CA ILE A 213 9.40 45.49 29.01
C ILE A 213 9.30 44.18 29.79
N SER A 214 9.39 44.23 31.12
CA SER A 214 9.27 43.04 31.97
C SER A 214 7.91 42.36 31.83
N GLN A 215 6.82 43.13 31.76
CA GLN A 215 5.48 42.59 31.58
C GLN A 215 5.34 41.93 30.20
N SER A 216 5.75 42.63 29.13
CA SER A 216 5.70 42.09 27.77
C SER A 216 6.57 40.84 27.61
N GLN A 217 7.70 40.74 28.31
CA GLN A 217 8.52 39.52 28.32
C GLN A 217 7.78 38.32 28.92
N MET A 218 7.06 38.50 30.03
CA MET A 218 6.32 37.41 30.66
C MET A 218 5.10 36.98 29.82
N GLU A 219 4.33 37.95 29.31
CA GLU A 219 3.21 37.68 28.41
C GLU A 219 3.67 36.91 27.16
N LEU A 220 4.79 37.32 26.57
CA LEU A 220 5.39 36.65 25.42
C LEU A 220 5.77 35.21 25.72
N VAL A 221 6.34 34.94 26.90
CA VAL A 221 6.69 33.59 27.33
C VAL A 221 5.44 32.72 27.49
N ASP A 222 4.37 33.26 28.07
CA ASP A 222 3.12 32.53 28.24
C ASP A 222 2.47 32.20 26.90
N HIS A 223 2.44 33.14 25.94
CA HIS A 223 2.00 32.87 24.57
C HIS A 223 2.86 31.82 23.86
N MET A 224 4.19 31.87 24.03
CA MET A 224 5.09 30.86 23.49
C MET A 224 4.82 29.47 24.07
N LYS A 225 4.65 29.35 25.40
CA LYS A 225 4.30 28.08 26.05
C LYS A 225 2.98 27.52 25.53
N GLU A 226 1.97 28.36 25.37
CA GLU A 226 0.68 27.96 24.81
C GLU A 226 0.83 27.43 23.38
N ASN A 227 1.60 28.12 22.53
CA ASN A 227 1.88 27.66 21.17
C ASN A 227 2.60 26.31 21.15
N ILE A 228 3.59 26.10 22.03
CA ILE A 228 4.30 24.81 22.16
C ILE A 228 3.34 23.69 22.56
N ALA A 229 2.43 23.95 23.51
CA ALA A 229 1.44 22.97 23.95
C ALA A 229 0.46 22.62 22.81
N ASN A 230 -0.04 23.62 22.08
CA ASN A 230 -0.93 23.42 20.93
C ASN A 230 -0.23 22.65 19.79
N LEU A 231 1.04 22.97 19.52
CA LEU A 231 1.84 22.23 18.53
C LEU A 231 2.04 20.77 18.93
N ARG A 232 2.28 20.49 20.22
CA ARG A 232 2.40 19.11 20.73
C ARG A 232 1.11 18.32 20.52
N GLN A 233 -0.05 18.93 20.79
CA GLN A 233 -1.35 18.29 20.60
C GLN A 233 -1.60 17.97 19.11
N LEU A 234 -1.40 18.94 18.22
CA LEU A 234 -1.59 18.76 16.78
C LEU A 234 -0.59 17.72 16.22
N GLN A 235 0.66 17.75 16.68
CA GLN A 235 1.65 16.76 16.29
C GLN A 235 1.23 15.34 16.68
N SER A 236 0.70 15.14 17.89
CA SER A 236 0.21 13.82 18.32
C SER A 236 -0.97 13.35 17.47
N GLN A 237 -1.91 14.24 17.14
CA GLN A 237 -3.02 13.89 16.22
C GLN A 237 -2.51 13.47 14.83
N VAL A 238 -1.54 14.20 14.26
CA VAL A 238 -0.99 13.86 12.93
C VAL A 238 -0.16 12.57 12.97
N LEU A 239 0.72 12.42 13.97
CA LEU A 239 1.70 11.33 14.01
C LEU A 239 1.14 10.05 14.63
N ASP A 240 0.42 10.15 15.75
CA ASP A 240 -0.01 8.99 16.53
C ASP A 240 -1.37 8.45 16.08
N GLU A 241 -2.21 9.27 15.43
CA GLU A 241 -3.49 8.84 14.87
C GLU A 241 -3.39 8.64 13.35
N GLU A 242 -3.22 9.72 12.57
CA GLU A 242 -3.36 9.65 11.11
C GLU A 242 -2.20 8.90 10.43
N LEU A 243 -0.95 9.16 10.83
CA LEU A 243 0.19 8.46 10.26
C LEU A 243 0.24 6.98 10.68
N ILE A 244 -0.13 6.65 11.92
CA ILE A 244 -0.25 5.24 12.37
C ILE A 244 -1.38 4.53 11.61
N LYS A 245 -2.52 5.19 11.42
CA LYS A 245 -3.63 4.66 10.63
C LYS A 245 -3.18 4.37 9.19
N TRP A 246 -2.47 5.30 8.55
CA TRP A 246 -1.90 5.08 7.21
C TRP A 246 -0.92 3.90 7.17
N LYS A 247 -0.03 3.77 8.16
CA LYS A 247 0.88 2.60 8.28
C LYS A 247 0.11 1.29 8.43
N ARG A 248 -1.00 1.29 9.19
CA ARG A 248 -1.86 0.12 9.36
C ARG A 248 -2.60 -0.24 8.08
N GLU A 249 -3.11 0.74 7.35
CA GLU A 249 -3.73 0.52 6.03
C GLU A 249 -2.73 -0.04 5.02
N GLN A 250 -1.50 0.48 4.99
CA GLN A 250 -0.42 -0.08 4.16
C GLN A 250 -0.10 -1.53 4.53
N GLN A 251 -0.08 -1.87 5.82
CA GLN A 251 0.11 -3.25 6.29
C GLN A 251 -1.02 -4.18 5.82
N LEU A 252 -2.27 -3.77 5.98
CA LEU A 252 -3.44 -4.54 5.54
C LEU A 252 -3.50 -4.65 4.02
N SER A 253 -2.99 -3.66 3.29
CA SER A 253 -2.87 -3.71 1.83
C SER A 253 -1.96 -4.83 1.35
N GLY A 254 -0.97 -5.24 2.16
CA GLY A 254 -0.18 -6.45 1.92
C GLY A 254 -1.02 -7.74 1.86
N ASN A 255 -2.24 -7.74 2.42
CA ASN A 255 -3.20 -8.83 2.33
C ASN A 255 -4.29 -8.64 1.26
N GLY A 256 -4.27 -7.51 0.53
CA GLY A 256 -5.24 -7.21 -0.51
C GLY A 256 -6.29 -6.17 -0.14
N VAL A 257 -6.22 -5.56 1.04
CA VAL A 257 -7.11 -4.44 1.39
C VAL A 257 -6.80 -3.25 0.46
N PRO A 258 -7.80 -2.67 -0.23
CA PRO A 258 -7.61 -1.46 -1.00
C PRO A 258 -7.14 -0.32 -0.09
N MET A 259 -6.04 0.32 -0.45
CA MET A 259 -5.49 1.45 0.30
C MET A 259 -6.02 2.76 -0.27
N GLN A 260 -6.61 3.61 0.56
CA GLN A 260 -6.93 4.98 0.19
C GLN A 260 -5.67 5.84 0.41
N SER A 261 -4.98 6.21 -0.66
CA SER A 261 -3.72 6.96 -0.53
C SER A 261 -3.97 8.40 -0.07
N ASN A 262 -3.70 8.69 1.21
CA ASN A 262 -3.77 10.03 1.81
C ASN A 262 -2.39 10.56 2.26
N LEU A 263 -1.29 9.90 1.88
CA LEU A 263 0.06 10.28 2.35
C LEU A 263 0.45 11.70 1.95
N ASN A 264 -0.05 12.21 0.80
CA ASN A 264 0.20 13.59 0.38
C ASN A 264 -0.47 14.60 1.32
N THR A 265 -1.70 14.33 1.77
CA THR A 265 -2.39 15.16 2.76
C THR A 265 -1.65 15.14 4.10
N ILE A 266 -1.19 13.96 4.54
CA ILE A 266 -0.36 13.84 5.75
C ILE A 266 0.97 14.60 5.59
N GLN A 267 1.56 14.59 4.39
CA GLN A 267 2.76 15.38 4.11
C GLN A 267 2.47 16.88 4.29
N GLU A 268 1.39 17.42 3.73
CA GLU A 268 1.06 18.84 3.86
C GLU A 268 0.95 19.27 5.33
N TRP A 269 0.32 18.45 6.18
CA TRP A 269 0.25 18.75 7.62
C TRP A 269 1.60 18.64 8.31
N CYS A 270 2.41 17.62 7.97
CA CYS A 270 3.76 17.48 8.49
C CYS A 270 4.64 18.67 8.10
N GLU A 271 4.54 19.16 6.86
CA GLU A 271 5.26 20.35 6.37
C GLU A 271 4.82 21.60 7.13
N LEU A 272 3.52 21.81 7.30
CA LEU A 272 2.99 22.93 8.09
C LEU A 272 3.46 22.86 9.56
N LEU A 273 3.40 21.68 10.18
CA LEU A 273 3.93 21.47 11.53
C LEU A 273 5.43 21.76 11.60
N ALA A 274 6.21 21.29 10.63
CA ALA A 274 7.64 21.53 10.58
C ALA A 274 7.94 23.03 10.49
N ASP A 275 7.21 23.78 9.66
CA ASP A 275 7.34 25.22 9.53
C ASP A 275 7.01 25.96 10.84
N LEU A 276 5.90 25.60 11.48
CA LEU A 276 5.46 26.22 12.72
C LEU A 276 6.38 25.90 13.90
N ILE A 277 6.81 24.64 14.04
CA ILE A 277 7.76 24.21 15.07
C ILE A 277 9.11 24.91 14.85
N TRP A 278 9.60 24.95 13.60
CA TRP A 278 10.85 25.64 13.26
C TRP A 278 10.77 27.14 13.57
N THR A 279 9.69 27.81 13.17
CA THR A 279 9.47 29.23 13.44
C THR A 279 9.40 29.52 14.94
N THR A 280 8.66 28.70 15.69
CA THR A 280 8.57 28.82 17.16
C THR A 280 9.95 28.66 17.80
N ARG A 281 10.78 27.72 17.31
CA ARG A 281 12.17 27.55 17.77
C ARG A 281 13.02 28.80 17.54
N GLN A 282 12.93 29.38 16.34
CA GLN A 282 13.66 30.61 16.01
C GLN A 282 13.19 31.79 16.87
N GLN A 283 11.90 31.88 17.16
CA GLN A 283 11.33 32.90 18.05
C GLN A 283 11.88 32.77 19.47
N VAL A 284 11.85 31.57 20.06
CA VAL A 284 12.42 31.31 21.41
C VAL A 284 13.91 31.67 21.45
N ASN A 285 14.69 31.22 20.46
CA ASN A 285 16.12 31.52 20.38
C ASN A 285 16.39 33.03 20.19
N ASN A 286 15.56 33.73 19.42
CA ASN A 286 15.69 35.18 19.25
C ASN A 286 15.40 35.92 20.56
N VAL A 287 14.36 35.53 21.32
CA VAL A 287 14.07 36.12 22.64
C VAL A 287 15.19 35.86 23.63
N ALA A 288 15.76 34.64 23.67
CA ALA A 288 16.93 34.33 24.49
C ALA A 288 18.14 35.22 24.13
N ARG A 289 18.37 35.45 22.84
CA ARG A 289 19.43 36.34 22.35
C ARG A 289 19.18 37.80 22.73
N ILE A 290 17.93 38.28 22.62
CA ILE A 290 17.54 39.64 23.05
C ILE A 290 17.80 39.80 24.55
N ASN A 291 17.33 38.87 25.38
CA ASN A 291 17.56 38.89 26.83
C ASN A 291 19.06 38.94 27.17
N THR A 292 19.89 38.15 26.46
CA THR A 292 21.35 38.13 26.66
C THR A 292 22.03 39.44 26.26
N LYS A 293 21.57 40.10 25.19
CA LYS A 293 22.15 41.37 24.71
C LYS A 293 21.66 42.61 25.46
N THR A 294 20.60 42.48 26.25
CA THR A 294 20.04 43.59 27.02
C THR A 294 20.95 43.95 28.21
N ILE A 295 20.94 45.22 28.61
CA ILE A 295 21.69 45.77 29.75
C ILE A 295 21.36 44.96 31.01
N VAL A 296 22.37 44.73 31.86
CA VAL A 296 22.27 43.85 33.05
C VAL A 296 21.11 44.22 33.97
N GLU A 297 20.81 45.51 34.12
CA GLU A 297 19.72 46.05 34.95
C GLU A 297 18.31 45.59 34.52
N LEU A 298 18.15 45.13 33.26
CA LEU A 298 16.89 44.62 32.69
C LEU A 298 16.83 43.08 32.67
N ARG A 299 17.90 42.37 33.05
CA ARG A 299 17.94 40.91 32.94
C ARG A 299 17.21 40.26 34.10
N GLN A 300 16.29 39.36 33.77
CA GLN A 300 15.66 38.47 34.74
C GLN A 300 16.30 37.08 34.68
N PRO A 301 16.88 36.56 35.77
CA PRO A 301 17.55 35.25 35.77
C PRO A 301 16.61 34.11 35.39
N HIS A 302 15.38 34.14 35.93
CA HIS A 302 14.37 33.10 35.71
C HIS A 302 13.91 33.01 34.24
N LEU A 303 13.90 34.14 33.52
CA LEU A 303 13.50 34.20 32.12
C LEU A 303 14.46 33.39 31.22
N ALA A 304 15.77 33.40 31.54
CA ALA A 304 16.75 32.64 30.78
C ALA A 304 16.53 31.12 30.92
N GLU A 305 16.22 30.64 32.13
CA GLU A 305 15.92 29.24 32.41
C GLU A 305 14.64 28.79 31.69
N MET A 306 13.58 29.61 31.71
CA MET A 306 12.33 29.31 31.01
C MET A 306 12.53 29.19 29.49
N LEU A 307 13.34 30.08 28.90
CA LEU A 307 13.65 30.07 27.47
C LEU A 307 14.50 28.85 27.07
N ASP A 308 15.45 28.44 27.90
CA ASP A 308 16.24 27.21 27.68
C ASP A 308 15.35 25.96 27.69
N GLU A 309 14.44 25.85 28.67
CA GLU A 309 13.49 24.75 28.75
C GLU A 309 12.53 24.72 27.56
N MET A 310 11.99 25.87 27.14
CA MET A 310 11.16 25.95 25.93
C MET A 310 11.94 25.56 24.68
N SER A 311 13.21 25.96 24.56
CA SER A 311 14.05 25.59 23.42
C SER A 311 14.27 24.08 23.33
N LYS A 312 14.49 23.41 24.47
CA LYS A 312 14.55 21.94 24.56
C LYS A 312 13.24 21.29 24.14
N GLN A 313 12.10 21.79 24.64
CA GLN A 313 10.79 21.25 24.29
C GLN A 313 10.49 21.35 22.79
N VAL A 314 10.72 22.52 22.18
CA VAL A 314 10.47 22.72 20.74
C VAL A 314 11.44 21.88 19.89
N THR A 315 12.71 21.79 20.30
CA THR A 315 13.69 20.93 19.61
C THR A 315 13.30 19.45 19.72
N GLY A 316 12.72 19.03 20.85
CA GLY A 316 12.13 17.70 21.02
C GLY A 316 10.98 17.44 20.04
N LEU A 317 10.03 18.38 19.91
CA LEU A 317 8.93 18.27 18.94
C LEU A 317 9.46 18.11 17.51
N LEU A 318 10.46 18.92 17.11
CA LEU A 318 11.07 18.81 15.79
C LEU A 318 11.76 17.46 15.59
N SER A 319 12.47 16.96 16.60
CA SER A 319 13.13 15.65 16.55
C SER A 319 12.13 14.52 16.32
N THR A 320 11.06 14.47 17.12
CA THR A 320 9.99 13.47 16.96
C THR A 320 9.31 13.57 15.60
N LEU A 321 9.11 14.79 15.08
CA LEU A 321 8.52 14.98 13.76
C LEU A 321 9.43 14.43 12.65
N VAL A 322 10.71 14.78 12.67
CA VAL A 322 11.67 14.36 11.65
C VAL A 322 11.88 12.85 11.65
N THR A 323 12.03 12.23 12.83
CA THR A 323 12.23 10.78 12.94
C THR A 323 10.99 9.99 12.53
N SER A 324 9.79 10.43 12.94
CA SER A 324 8.55 9.70 12.66
C SER A 324 8.08 9.79 11.20
N THR A 325 8.49 10.85 10.49
CA THR A 325 8.08 11.13 9.09
C THR A 325 9.05 10.58 8.05
N PHE A 326 10.09 9.85 8.45
CA PHE A 326 10.89 9.01 7.58
C PHE A 326 10.19 7.66 7.39
N VAL A 327 9.49 7.49 6.26
CA VAL A 327 8.55 6.37 6.06
C VAL A 327 8.81 5.61 4.77
N ILE A 328 8.43 4.33 4.75
CA ILE A 328 8.50 3.49 3.56
C ILE A 328 7.19 3.66 2.79
N GLU A 329 7.23 4.37 1.67
CA GLU A 329 6.07 4.61 0.81
C GLU A 329 5.70 3.36 -0.01
N LYS A 330 6.73 2.67 -0.55
CA LYS A 330 6.56 1.39 -1.25
C LYS A 330 7.33 0.31 -0.52
N GLN A 331 6.59 -0.59 0.14
CA GLN A 331 7.18 -1.71 0.86
C GLN A 331 7.93 -2.66 -0.10
N PRO A 332 9.03 -3.29 0.36
CA PRO A 332 9.61 -4.42 -0.36
C PRO A 332 8.62 -5.60 -0.38
N PRO A 333 8.77 -6.57 -1.31
CA PRO A 333 8.00 -7.79 -1.28
C PRO A 333 8.13 -8.47 0.09
N GLN A 334 7.03 -8.88 0.71
CA GLN A 334 7.07 -9.53 2.03
C GLN A 334 7.46 -11.00 1.95
N VAL A 335 7.35 -11.63 0.78
CA VAL A 335 7.96 -12.94 0.50
C VAL A 335 9.03 -12.73 -0.56
N MET A 336 10.29 -12.84 -0.16
CA MET A 336 11.43 -12.53 -1.02
C MET A 336 12.18 -13.79 -1.41
N LYS A 337 12.34 -14.02 -2.71
CA LYS A 337 13.22 -15.08 -3.22
C LYS A 337 14.66 -14.57 -3.34
N THR A 338 15.62 -15.35 -2.84
CA THR A 338 17.05 -15.06 -3.05
C THR A 338 17.38 -14.93 -4.52
N ASN A 339 18.39 -14.12 -4.83
CA ASN A 339 18.82 -13.80 -6.20
C ASN A 339 17.73 -13.22 -7.10
N THR A 340 16.63 -12.71 -6.54
CA THR A 340 15.59 -12.00 -7.28
C THR A 340 15.68 -10.50 -7.00
N ARG A 341 15.51 -9.68 -8.05
CA ARG A 341 15.51 -8.23 -7.90
C ARG A 341 14.21 -7.78 -7.24
N PHE A 342 14.28 -6.77 -6.39
CA PHE A 342 13.13 -6.19 -5.71
C PHE A 342 13.28 -4.68 -5.58
N THR A 343 12.16 -4.03 -5.28
CA THR A 343 12.09 -2.57 -5.17
C THR A 343 11.52 -2.14 -3.83
N ALA A 344 11.96 -0.99 -3.32
CA ALA A 344 11.31 -0.28 -2.23
C ALA A 344 11.50 1.22 -2.41
N THR A 345 10.61 2.02 -1.85
CA THR A 345 10.70 3.49 -1.88
C THR A 345 10.55 4.04 -0.47
N VAL A 346 11.47 4.93 -0.09
CA VAL A 346 11.45 5.63 1.20
C VAL A 346 11.28 7.13 0.94
N ARG A 347 10.48 7.79 1.78
CA ARG A 347 10.15 9.21 1.66
C ARG A 347 10.34 9.88 3.02
N LEU A 348 10.84 11.11 3.02
CA LEU A 348 10.88 11.99 4.18
C LEU A 348 9.83 13.09 4.00
N LEU A 349 8.72 13.02 4.74
CA LEU A 349 7.57 13.92 4.52
C LEU A 349 7.91 15.39 4.77
N VAL A 350 8.79 15.68 5.75
CA VAL A 350 9.22 17.06 6.08
C VAL A 350 10.44 17.54 5.29
N GLY A 351 10.98 16.69 4.40
CA GLY A 351 12.27 16.93 3.75
C GLY A 351 12.30 18.14 2.82
N GLY A 352 11.17 18.42 2.16
CA GLY A 352 10.98 19.61 1.34
C GLY A 352 11.03 20.89 2.17
N GLN A 353 10.18 20.99 3.19
CA GLN A 353 10.07 22.19 4.03
C GLN A 353 11.35 22.50 4.82
N LEU A 354 12.07 21.48 5.29
CA LEU A 354 13.32 21.65 6.05
C LEU A 354 14.56 21.85 5.17
N ASN A 355 14.40 21.97 3.85
CA ASN A 355 15.48 22.16 2.87
C ASN A 355 16.57 21.06 2.92
N VAL A 356 16.21 19.85 3.34
CA VAL A 356 17.15 18.71 3.44
C VAL A 356 17.71 18.34 2.07
N TYR A 357 16.95 18.60 1.01
CA TYR A 357 17.35 18.35 -0.37
C TYR A 357 18.55 19.18 -0.85
N MET A 358 18.94 20.25 -0.14
CA MET A 358 20.13 21.04 -0.48
C MET A 358 21.42 20.26 -0.29
N THR A 359 21.42 19.28 0.61
CA THR A 359 22.49 18.30 0.79
C THR A 359 21.86 16.91 0.81
N PRO A 360 21.51 16.35 -0.38
CA PRO A 360 20.64 15.19 -0.46
C PRO A 360 21.26 14.01 0.29
N PRO A 361 20.55 13.48 1.30
CA PRO A 361 21.14 12.47 2.15
C PRO A 361 21.14 11.10 1.49
N ARG A 362 22.13 10.30 1.88
CA ARG A 362 22.26 8.91 1.45
C ARG A 362 21.48 8.01 2.40
N VAL A 363 20.68 7.12 1.83
CA VAL A 363 19.94 6.08 2.55
C VAL A 363 20.63 4.76 2.32
N ASN A 364 20.93 4.05 3.41
CA ASN A 364 21.49 2.71 3.39
C ASN A 364 20.44 1.71 3.88
N VAL A 365 20.43 0.52 3.29
CA VAL A 365 19.47 -0.55 3.56
C VAL A 365 20.23 -1.78 4.04
N VAL A 366 19.81 -2.33 5.16
CA VAL A 366 20.36 -3.58 5.70
C VAL A 366 19.22 -4.50 6.11
N ILE A 367 19.43 -5.82 6.02
CA ILE A 367 18.47 -6.80 6.51
C ILE A 367 18.87 -7.28 7.90
N ILE A 368 17.92 -7.26 8.83
CA ILE A 368 18.12 -7.63 10.23
C ILE A 368 17.04 -8.62 10.68
N SER A 369 17.33 -9.36 11.74
CA SER A 369 16.38 -10.31 12.34
C SER A 369 15.37 -9.61 13.24
N GLU A 370 14.27 -10.31 13.54
CA GLU A 370 13.29 -9.90 14.55
C GLU A 370 13.94 -9.53 15.89
N GLN A 371 14.85 -10.36 16.40
CA GLN A 371 15.53 -10.11 17.68
C GLN A 371 16.35 -8.82 17.63
N GLN A 372 17.02 -8.55 16.51
CA GLN A 372 17.81 -7.32 16.33
C GLN A 372 16.90 -6.10 16.24
N ALA A 373 15.78 -6.17 15.53
CA ALA A 373 14.79 -5.10 15.47
C ALA A 373 14.25 -4.77 16.88
N GLN A 374 13.96 -5.79 17.70
CA GLN A 374 13.54 -5.60 19.09
C GLN A 374 14.62 -4.91 19.94
N LEU A 375 15.90 -5.25 19.74
CA LEU A 375 17.02 -4.61 20.44
C LEU A 375 17.21 -3.15 20.01
N LEU A 376 17.02 -2.82 18.72
CA LEU A 376 17.12 -1.46 18.21
C LEU A 376 16.11 -0.52 18.91
N LEU A 377 14.85 -0.94 19.03
CA LEU A 377 13.81 -0.15 19.72
C LEU A 377 14.08 0.04 21.21
N LYS A 378 14.73 -0.92 21.88
CA LYS A 378 15.12 -0.79 23.29
C LYS A 378 16.34 0.12 23.47
N SER A 379 17.23 0.19 22.49
CA SER A 379 18.43 1.02 22.54
C SER A 379 18.14 2.52 22.40
N GLU A 380 17.01 2.90 21.80
CA GLU A 380 16.52 4.29 21.79
C GLU A 380 16.24 4.84 23.20
N THR A 381 15.94 3.98 24.17
CA THR A 381 15.68 4.39 25.57
C THR A 381 16.96 4.63 26.38
N GLN A 382 18.13 4.20 25.87
CA GLN A 382 19.42 4.41 26.52
C GLN A 382 20.34 5.19 25.57
N ALA A 383 20.35 6.52 25.74
CA ALA A 383 21.23 7.42 25.02
C ALA A 383 22.70 6.97 25.11
N GLY A 384 23.27 6.49 24.00
CA GLY A 384 24.71 6.29 23.86
C GLY A 384 25.13 5.03 23.10
N LYS A 385 25.57 5.23 21.84
CA LYS A 385 26.43 4.30 21.08
C LYS A 385 25.97 2.83 21.08
N GLY A 386 24.79 2.55 20.54
CA GLY A 386 24.43 1.19 20.15
C GLY A 386 25.39 0.67 19.07
N LYS A 387 25.91 -0.55 19.22
CA LYS A 387 26.62 -1.26 18.14
C LYS A 387 25.69 -1.33 16.92
N GLN A 388 26.22 -1.01 15.74
CA GLN A 388 25.50 -1.22 14.48
C GLN A 388 24.97 -2.66 14.42
N PRO A 389 23.69 -2.87 14.06
CA PRO A 389 23.11 -4.21 14.03
C PRO A 389 23.90 -5.08 13.03
N VAL A 390 24.19 -6.31 13.45
CA VAL A 390 24.93 -7.27 12.61
C VAL A 390 24.04 -7.67 11.44
N GLU A 391 24.48 -7.43 10.21
CA GLU A 391 23.68 -7.73 9.02
C GLU A 391 23.38 -9.24 8.91
N CYS A 392 22.10 -9.56 8.76
CA CYS A 392 21.62 -10.92 8.54
C CYS A 392 21.81 -11.39 7.10
N GLY A 393 22.20 -10.53 6.16
CA GLY A 393 22.34 -10.91 4.76
C GLY A 393 22.92 -9.82 3.87
N ASP A 394 23.39 -10.25 2.71
CA ASP A 394 24.09 -9.40 1.74
C ASP A 394 23.09 -8.90 0.69
N ILE A 395 22.75 -7.60 0.75
CA ILE A 395 21.92 -6.93 -0.25
C ILE A 395 22.81 -6.14 -1.21
N LEU A 396 22.68 -6.41 -2.51
CA LEU A 396 23.26 -5.56 -3.56
C LEU A 396 22.43 -4.32 -3.81
N ASN A 397 23.09 -3.24 -4.24
CA ASN A 397 22.46 -1.95 -4.55
C ASN A 397 21.63 -1.40 -3.37
N ASN A 398 22.12 -1.64 -2.15
CA ASN A 398 21.45 -1.34 -0.89
C ASN A 398 21.60 0.13 -0.45
N SER A 399 22.03 1.01 -1.35
CA SER A 399 22.33 2.40 -1.01
C SER A 399 21.91 3.32 -2.14
N GLY A 400 21.28 4.44 -1.79
CA GLY A 400 20.76 5.41 -2.75
C GLY A 400 20.71 6.81 -2.16
N SER A 401 20.86 7.84 -3.01
CA SER A 401 20.67 9.23 -2.60
C SER A 401 19.20 9.60 -2.68
N MET A 402 18.69 10.39 -1.73
CA MET A 402 17.35 10.95 -1.85
C MET A 402 17.33 12.00 -2.97
N GLU A 403 16.21 12.02 -3.69
CA GLU A 403 15.92 12.91 -4.82
C GLU A 403 14.70 13.75 -4.48
N TYR A 404 14.78 15.05 -4.73
CA TYR A 404 13.68 15.98 -4.53
C TYR A 404 12.94 16.20 -5.85
N GLN A 405 11.63 16.02 -5.82
CA GLN A 405 10.76 16.27 -6.96
C GLN A 405 10.00 17.59 -6.75
N PRO A 406 10.32 18.68 -7.49
CA PRO A 406 9.77 20.00 -7.22
C PRO A 406 8.26 20.12 -7.44
N THR A 407 7.70 19.35 -8.37
CA THR A 407 6.27 19.39 -8.70
C THR A 407 5.39 18.82 -7.59
N SER A 408 5.85 17.76 -6.93
CA SER A 408 5.13 17.09 -5.84
C SER A 408 5.65 17.46 -4.45
N ARG A 409 6.76 18.23 -4.37
CA ARG A 409 7.52 18.55 -3.15
C ARG A 409 7.98 17.32 -2.37
N GLN A 410 8.19 16.21 -3.07
CA GLN A 410 8.55 14.94 -2.44
C GLN A 410 10.06 14.77 -2.36
N LEU A 411 10.58 14.49 -1.17
CA LEU A 411 11.95 14.01 -0.99
C LEU A 411 11.91 12.50 -0.76
N SER A 412 12.35 11.73 -1.75
CA SER A 412 12.27 10.26 -1.70
C SER A 412 13.47 9.59 -2.36
N VAL A 413 13.68 8.32 -2.07
CA VAL A 413 14.65 7.46 -2.77
C VAL A 413 13.92 6.20 -3.24
N SER A 414 14.01 5.88 -4.53
CA SER A 414 13.46 4.67 -5.11
C SER A 414 14.57 3.68 -5.42
N PHE A 415 14.62 2.60 -4.66
CA PHE A 415 15.52 1.48 -4.91
C PHE A 415 14.87 0.57 -5.95
N ARG A 416 15.38 0.55 -7.17
CA ARG A 416 14.76 -0.19 -8.29
C ARG A 416 15.37 -1.57 -8.55
N ASN A 417 16.59 -1.82 -8.07
CA ASN A 417 17.39 -2.99 -8.44
C ASN A 417 18.08 -3.64 -7.23
N MET A 418 17.47 -3.58 -6.03
CA MET A 418 18.02 -4.29 -4.88
C MET A 418 17.94 -5.81 -5.10
N GLN A 419 18.91 -6.56 -4.60
CA GLN A 419 18.93 -8.02 -4.72
C GLN A 419 19.56 -8.65 -3.48
N LEU A 420 18.85 -9.59 -2.85
CA LEU A 420 19.37 -10.35 -1.70
C LEU A 420 20.15 -11.57 -2.21
N ARG A 421 21.47 -11.60 -2.01
CA ARG A 421 22.34 -12.70 -2.46
C ARG A 421 22.46 -13.83 -1.45
N LYS A 422 22.72 -13.47 -0.19
CA LYS A 422 22.96 -14.42 0.89
C LYS A 422 22.18 -14.00 2.13
N ILE A 423 21.77 -14.99 2.91
CA ILE A 423 21.13 -14.80 4.20
C ILE A 423 21.79 -15.73 5.22
N LYS A 424 22.23 -15.17 6.34
CA LYS A 424 22.68 -15.88 7.54
C LYS A 424 21.45 -16.18 8.37
N ARG A 425 21.17 -17.47 8.56
CA ARG A 425 20.04 -17.96 9.34
C ARG A 425 20.52 -18.40 10.72
N ALA A 426 19.72 -18.19 11.74
CA ALA A 426 19.97 -18.79 13.04
C ALA A 426 19.81 -20.32 12.97
N GLU A 427 20.68 -21.07 13.64
CA GLU A 427 20.49 -22.51 13.81
C GLU A 427 19.22 -22.76 14.64
N LYS A 428 18.20 -23.36 14.02
CA LYS A 428 16.93 -23.69 14.71
C LYS A 428 17.00 -25.08 15.32
N LYS A 429 16.43 -25.23 16.53
CA LYS A 429 16.22 -26.51 17.22
C LYS A 429 14.75 -26.95 17.08
N GLY A 430 14.48 -28.22 16.78
CA GLY A 430 13.13 -28.80 16.82
C GLY A 430 12.29 -28.65 15.55
N THR A 431 10.98 -28.42 15.70
CA THR A 431 9.94 -28.39 14.64
C THR A 431 9.71 -27.03 13.98
N GLU A 432 10.53 -26.02 14.30
CA GLU A 432 10.37 -24.67 13.76
C GLU A 432 10.74 -24.60 12.28
N SER A 433 9.86 -24.04 11.45
CA SER A 433 10.17 -23.85 10.04
C SER A 433 11.03 -22.62 9.83
N VAL A 434 11.94 -22.69 8.86
CA VAL A 434 12.67 -21.52 8.36
C VAL A 434 11.70 -20.45 7.83
N MET A 435 10.53 -20.86 7.35
CA MET A 435 9.49 -19.97 6.83
C MET A 435 8.73 -19.19 7.92
N ASP A 436 8.97 -19.51 9.18
CA ASP A 436 8.46 -18.76 10.33
C ASP A 436 9.42 -17.64 10.76
N GLU A 437 10.65 -17.63 10.23
CA GLU A 437 11.64 -16.59 10.54
C GLU A 437 11.28 -15.27 9.85
N LYS A 438 10.96 -14.27 10.67
CA LYS A 438 10.64 -12.91 10.22
C LYS A 438 11.91 -12.06 10.23
N LEU A 439 12.21 -11.48 9.08
CA LEU A 439 13.27 -10.51 8.87
C LEU A 439 12.67 -9.15 8.54
N THR A 440 13.46 -8.09 8.60
CA THR A 440 13.01 -6.75 8.18
C THR A 440 14.15 -5.99 7.54
N LEU A 441 13.82 -5.10 6.61
CA LEU A 441 14.78 -4.17 6.03
C LEU A 441 14.78 -2.90 6.86
N LEU A 442 15.94 -2.58 7.42
CA LEU A 442 16.23 -1.33 8.10
C LEU A 442 16.76 -0.33 7.07
N PHE A 443 15.99 0.74 6.84
CA PHE A 443 16.42 1.90 6.07
C PHE A 443 16.96 2.93 7.04
N GLN A 444 18.17 3.43 6.83
CA GLN A 444 18.81 4.41 7.72
C GLN A 444 19.46 5.53 6.92
N SER A 445 19.41 6.75 7.47
CA SER A 445 19.99 7.94 6.87
C SER A 445 20.41 8.95 7.93
N GLN A 446 21.31 9.87 7.55
CA GLN A 446 21.78 10.95 8.41
C GLN A 446 21.87 12.25 7.59
N PHE A 447 21.38 13.35 8.16
CA PHE A 447 21.42 14.67 7.54
C PHE A 447 21.40 15.81 8.56
N ASN A 448 21.71 17.01 8.08
CA ASN A 448 21.72 18.22 8.89
C ASN A 448 20.56 19.14 8.51
N VAL A 449 20.03 19.88 9.48
CA VAL A 449 18.96 20.88 9.30
C VAL A 449 19.41 22.22 9.92
N GLY A 450 18.97 23.34 9.35
CA GLY A 450 19.26 24.67 9.88
C GLY A 450 20.71 25.13 9.69
N GLY A 451 21.33 24.81 8.56
CA GLY A 451 22.72 25.20 8.27
C GLY A 451 23.77 24.44 9.10
N GLY A 452 23.44 23.24 9.60
CA GLY A 452 24.34 22.43 10.41
C GLY A 452 24.10 22.48 11.92
N GLU A 453 23.09 23.26 12.36
CA GLU A 453 22.78 23.41 13.78
C GLU A 453 22.25 22.10 14.41
N LEU A 454 21.44 21.35 13.66
CA LEU A 454 20.87 20.08 14.10
C LEU A 454 21.30 18.94 13.18
N VAL A 455 21.69 17.82 13.76
CA VAL A 455 22.05 16.58 13.06
C VAL A 455 21.02 15.52 13.41
N PHE A 456 20.33 14.99 12.42
CA PHE A 456 19.34 13.93 12.58
C PHE A 456 19.88 12.61 12.04
N GLN A 457 19.72 11.56 12.84
CA GLN A 457 19.84 10.17 12.40
C GLN A 457 18.43 9.60 12.36
N VAL A 458 17.97 9.22 11.17
CA VAL A 458 16.62 8.68 10.96
C VAL A 458 16.73 7.25 10.48
N TRP A 459 15.77 6.43 10.90
CA TRP A 459 15.65 5.07 10.43
C TRP A 459 14.20 4.61 10.45
N THR A 460 13.87 3.62 9.63
CA THR A 460 12.55 2.98 9.60
C THR A 460 12.69 1.51 9.21
N LEU A 461 11.80 0.68 9.74
CA LEU A 461 11.74 -0.75 9.45
C LEU A 461 10.65 -1.04 8.42
N SER A 462 10.93 -1.97 7.50
CA SER A 462 9.90 -2.54 6.63
C SER A 462 8.92 -3.39 7.43
N LEU A 463 7.77 -3.67 6.82
CA LEU A 463 6.95 -4.80 7.23
C LEU A 463 7.78 -6.09 7.24
N PRO A 464 7.38 -7.10 8.04
CA PRO A 464 8.13 -8.35 8.10
C PRO A 464 8.20 -8.99 6.73
N VAL A 465 9.40 -9.52 6.45
CA VAL A 465 9.76 -10.21 5.24
C VAL A 465 10.17 -11.63 5.59
N VAL A 466 9.75 -12.59 4.77
CA VAL A 466 10.17 -13.98 4.82
C VAL A 466 11.00 -14.29 3.57
N VAL A 467 12.18 -14.87 3.76
CA VAL A 467 13.13 -15.14 2.66
C VAL A 467 13.09 -16.61 2.23
N ILE A 468 12.71 -16.85 0.97
CA ILE A 468 12.66 -18.17 0.33
C ILE A 468 13.85 -18.40 -0.61
N VAL A 469 14.20 -19.67 -0.79
CA VAL A 469 15.17 -20.09 -1.82
C VAL A 469 14.49 -20.73 -3.02
N HIS A 470 13.34 -21.38 -2.80
CA HIS A 470 12.59 -22.08 -3.85
C HIS A 470 11.09 -21.71 -3.83
N GLY A 471 10.44 -21.74 -4.99
CA GLY A 471 9.05 -21.29 -5.15
C GLY A 471 8.02 -22.18 -4.46
N ASN A 472 8.35 -23.44 -4.15
CA ASN A 472 7.50 -24.31 -3.35
C ASN A 472 7.34 -23.85 -1.89
N GLN A 473 8.20 -22.95 -1.41
CA GLN A 473 8.13 -22.38 -0.07
C GLN A 473 7.19 -21.17 0.01
N GLU A 474 6.80 -20.62 -1.14
CA GLU A 474 5.95 -19.44 -1.25
C GLU A 474 4.65 -19.55 -0.45
N PRO A 475 3.91 -20.69 -0.47
CA PRO A 475 2.70 -20.84 0.35
C PRO A 475 2.99 -20.62 1.84
N HIS A 476 4.03 -21.25 2.39
CA HIS A 476 4.37 -21.10 3.81
C HIS A 476 4.80 -19.68 4.16
N GLY A 477 5.59 -19.02 3.29
CA GLY A 477 5.99 -17.63 3.50
C GLY A 477 4.79 -16.69 3.54
N TRP A 478 3.84 -16.87 2.62
CA TRP A 478 2.61 -16.09 2.63
C TRP A 478 1.70 -16.42 3.81
N ALA A 479 1.77 -17.60 4.41
CA ALA A 479 1.05 -17.91 5.65
C ALA A 479 1.48 -16.96 6.77
N THR A 480 2.81 -16.88 7.00
CA THR A 480 3.43 -16.06 8.03
C THR A 480 3.13 -14.57 7.81
N VAL A 481 3.29 -14.11 6.57
CA VAL A 481 3.01 -12.72 6.19
C VAL A 481 1.54 -12.38 6.35
N THR A 482 0.63 -13.26 5.89
CA THR A 482 -0.81 -12.99 5.95
C THR A 482 -1.29 -12.87 7.39
N TRP A 483 -0.83 -13.79 8.25
CA TRP A 483 -1.15 -13.78 9.68
C TRP A 483 -0.61 -12.53 10.38
N ASP A 484 0.64 -12.16 10.09
CA ASP A 484 1.24 -10.96 10.68
C ASP A 484 0.51 -9.68 10.25
N ASN A 485 0.28 -9.50 8.95
CA ASN A 485 -0.40 -8.32 8.45
C ASN A 485 -1.82 -8.17 9.01
N ALA A 486 -2.58 -9.27 9.08
CA ALA A 486 -3.96 -9.24 9.54
C ALA A 486 -4.07 -8.99 11.04
N PHE A 487 -3.26 -9.67 11.86
CA PHE A 487 -3.54 -9.80 13.30
C PHE A 487 -2.52 -9.11 14.21
N SER A 488 -1.62 -8.29 13.66
CA SER A 488 -0.70 -7.46 14.45
C SER A 488 -1.43 -6.48 15.40
N PRO A 489 -1.19 -6.55 16.72
CA PRO A 489 -1.69 -5.54 17.65
C PRO A 489 -1.00 -4.17 17.47
N PRO A 490 -1.70 -3.04 17.69
CA PRO A 490 -1.08 -1.72 17.73
C PRO A 490 0.00 -1.63 18.83
N GLY A 491 1.13 -0.96 18.54
CA GLY A 491 2.21 -0.75 19.52
C GLY A 491 2.92 -2.03 19.98
N ARG A 492 2.75 -3.15 19.28
CA ARG A 492 3.39 -4.42 19.61
C ARG A 492 4.92 -4.32 19.64
N VAL A 493 5.54 -5.19 20.42
CA VAL A 493 6.95 -5.57 20.21
C VAL A 493 7.08 -6.04 18.76
N PRO A 494 8.12 -5.63 18.00
CA PRO A 494 8.28 -5.99 16.60
C PRO A 494 7.99 -7.46 16.34
N PHE A 495 7.09 -7.69 15.39
CA PHE A 495 6.76 -9.00 14.83
C PHE A 495 6.00 -9.98 15.76
N ALA A 496 5.63 -9.55 16.97
CA ALA A 496 4.74 -10.30 17.85
C ALA A 496 3.31 -10.43 17.26
N VAL A 497 2.77 -11.64 17.21
CA VAL A 497 1.43 -11.93 16.68
C VAL A 497 0.66 -12.82 17.65
N PRO A 498 -0.68 -12.77 17.66
CA PRO A 498 -1.48 -13.68 18.45
C PRO A 498 -1.34 -15.13 17.97
N ASP A 499 -1.29 -16.07 18.92
CA ASP A 499 -1.30 -17.51 18.63
C ASP A 499 -2.68 -18.01 18.16
N LYS A 500 -3.75 -17.29 18.55
CA LYS A 500 -5.14 -17.59 18.21
C LYS A 500 -5.89 -16.32 17.83
N VAL A 501 -6.79 -16.44 16.88
CA VAL A 501 -7.69 -15.37 16.41
C VAL A 501 -9.11 -15.90 16.29
N THR A 502 -10.09 -15.01 16.21
CA THR A 502 -11.49 -15.43 16.00
C THR A 502 -11.72 -15.82 14.54
N TRP A 503 -12.64 -16.75 14.28
CA TRP A 503 -13.02 -17.12 12.92
C TRP A 503 -13.51 -15.92 12.13
N GLY A 504 -14.27 -15.00 12.72
CA GLY A 504 -14.75 -13.80 12.01
C GLY A 504 -13.60 -12.95 11.45
N GLN A 505 -12.52 -12.77 12.22
CA GLN A 505 -11.32 -12.06 11.76
C GLN A 505 -10.57 -12.82 10.66
N LEU A 506 -10.46 -14.15 10.78
CA LEU A 506 -9.79 -14.98 9.78
C LEU A 506 -10.60 -15.09 8.49
N ALA A 507 -11.89 -15.34 8.59
CA ALA A 507 -12.84 -15.41 7.47
C ALA A 507 -12.77 -14.15 6.63
N GLU A 508 -12.79 -12.98 7.27
CA GLU A 508 -12.66 -11.70 6.58
C GLU A 508 -11.30 -11.54 5.89
N THR A 509 -10.22 -11.96 6.56
CA THR A 509 -8.88 -11.96 5.96
C THR A 509 -8.80 -12.85 4.73
N LEU A 510 -9.41 -14.05 4.78
CA LEU A 510 -9.47 -14.99 3.66
C LEU A 510 -10.32 -14.43 2.51
N ARG A 511 -11.47 -13.82 2.83
CA ARG A 511 -12.36 -13.13 1.88
C ARG A 511 -11.62 -12.04 1.12
N ILE A 512 -11.00 -11.11 1.85
CA ILE A 512 -10.22 -10.00 1.28
C ILE A 512 -9.10 -10.53 0.38
N LYS A 513 -8.33 -11.51 0.86
CA LYS A 513 -7.21 -12.06 0.10
C LYS A 513 -7.67 -12.75 -1.19
N PHE A 514 -8.77 -13.50 -1.10
CA PHE A 514 -9.35 -14.18 -2.25
C PHE A 514 -9.90 -13.18 -3.26
N CYS A 515 -10.67 -12.20 -2.81
CA CYS A 515 -11.23 -11.14 -3.63
C CYS A 515 -10.14 -10.30 -4.31
N SER A 516 -9.08 -9.90 -3.59
CA SER A 516 -7.99 -9.13 -4.19
C SER A 516 -7.22 -9.89 -5.25
N ALA A 517 -7.08 -11.21 -5.08
CA ALA A 517 -6.32 -12.05 -6.02
C ALA A 517 -7.14 -12.45 -7.24
N THR A 518 -8.43 -12.73 -7.07
CA THR A 518 -9.29 -13.27 -8.13
C THR A 518 -10.21 -12.21 -8.74
N GLY A 519 -10.52 -11.14 -8.03
CA GLY A 519 -11.51 -10.14 -8.42
C GLY A 519 -12.97 -10.55 -8.17
N GLY A 520 -13.21 -11.75 -7.63
CA GLY A 520 -14.55 -12.19 -7.20
C GLY A 520 -14.55 -12.54 -5.71
N ASP A 521 -15.67 -12.28 -5.04
CA ASP A 521 -15.81 -12.42 -3.59
C ASP A 521 -16.14 -13.85 -3.14
N LEU A 522 -15.99 -14.14 -1.85
CA LEU A 522 -16.46 -15.38 -1.20
C LEU A 522 -17.83 -15.16 -0.56
N SER A 523 -18.80 -16.00 -0.90
CA SER A 523 -20.11 -15.98 -0.24
C SER A 523 -20.03 -16.49 1.20
N GLU A 524 -21.07 -16.22 2.00
CA GLU A 524 -21.16 -16.78 3.37
C GLU A 524 -21.17 -18.31 3.38
N ASP A 525 -21.74 -18.96 2.35
CA ASP A 525 -21.67 -20.42 2.19
C ASP A 525 -20.23 -20.89 1.93
N ASN A 526 -19.46 -20.15 1.14
CA ASN A 526 -18.05 -20.45 0.91
C ASN A 526 -17.24 -20.32 2.21
N LEU A 527 -17.50 -19.28 2.99
CA LEU A 527 -16.86 -19.10 4.29
C LEU A 527 -17.26 -20.20 5.28
N ARG A 528 -18.53 -20.61 5.28
CA ARG A 528 -18.98 -21.75 6.09
C ARG A 528 -18.25 -23.04 5.72
N PHE A 529 -18.10 -23.33 4.43
CA PHE A 529 -17.30 -24.47 3.97
C PHE A 529 -15.84 -24.39 4.48
N LEU A 530 -15.21 -23.23 4.40
CA LEU A 530 -13.85 -23.02 4.89
C LEU A 530 -13.76 -23.23 6.41
N ALA A 531 -14.77 -22.78 7.15
CA ALA A 531 -14.87 -23.00 8.59
C ALA A 531 -14.96 -24.51 8.91
N GLU A 532 -15.78 -25.27 8.18
CA GLU A 532 -15.93 -26.72 8.41
C GLU A 532 -14.59 -27.42 8.16
N LYS A 533 -13.89 -26.98 7.13
CA LYS A 533 -12.58 -27.52 6.74
C LYS A 533 -11.49 -27.25 7.78
N ILE A 534 -11.44 -26.05 8.37
CA ILE A 534 -10.41 -25.70 9.35
C ILE A 534 -10.70 -26.28 10.74
N PHE A 535 -11.95 -26.25 11.18
CA PHE A 535 -12.35 -26.72 12.52
C PHE A 535 -12.52 -28.22 12.62
N ARG A 536 -12.76 -28.92 11.49
CA ARG A 536 -12.86 -30.39 11.42
C ARG A 536 -13.94 -30.96 12.34
N THR A 537 -14.95 -30.16 12.68
CA THR A 537 -16.00 -30.48 13.66
C THR A 537 -17.33 -29.90 13.22
N SER A 538 -18.42 -30.37 13.85
CA SER A 538 -19.75 -29.82 13.66
C SER A 538 -19.78 -28.36 14.09
N LEU A 539 -20.17 -27.48 13.16
CA LEU A 539 -20.21 -26.05 13.41
C LEU A 539 -21.57 -25.58 13.94
N PRO A 540 -21.59 -24.48 14.72
CA PRO A 540 -22.83 -23.78 15.04
C PRO A 540 -23.59 -23.35 13.79
N LEU A 541 -24.93 -23.37 13.87
CA LEU A 541 -25.80 -22.80 12.83
C LEU A 541 -25.78 -21.26 12.87
N ASN A 542 -25.56 -20.69 14.05
CA ASN A 542 -25.51 -19.25 14.26
C ASN A 542 -24.15 -18.66 13.83
N ASN A 543 -24.18 -17.71 12.89
CA ASN A 543 -22.98 -17.03 12.41
C ASN A 543 -22.24 -16.25 13.51
N ILE A 544 -22.92 -15.73 14.52
CA ILE A 544 -22.29 -14.99 15.62
C ILE A 544 -21.40 -15.92 16.45
N GLU A 545 -21.93 -17.09 16.81
CA GLU A 545 -21.20 -18.11 17.57
C GLU A 545 -20.04 -18.67 16.75
N LEU A 546 -20.27 -18.95 15.47
CA LEU A 546 -19.23 -19.40 14.55
C LEU A 546 -18.09 -18.38 14.47
N ASN A 547 -18.41 -17.10 14.29
CA ASN A 547 -17.41 -16.03 14.18
C ASN A 547 -16.60 -15.84 15.47
N ALA A 548 -17.13 -16.20 16.64
CA ALA A 548 -16.43 -16.13 17.91
C ALA A 548 -15.47 -17.32 18.16
N MET A 549 -15.57 -18.40 17.38
CA MET A 549 -14.73 -19.59 17.58
C MET A 549 -13.24 -19.28 17.36
N PRO A 550 -12.34 -19.74 18.24
CA PRO A 550 -10.91 -19.46 18.12
C PRO A 550 -10.21 -20.43 17.14
N VAL A 551 -9.41 -19.88 16.24
CA VAL A 551 -8.52 -20.61 15.32
C VAL A 551 -7.07 -20.36 15.72
N SER A 552 -6.27 -21.41 15.91
CA SER A 552 -4.83 -21.27 16.17
C SER A 552 -3.99 -21.14 14.90
N TRP A 553 -2.81 -20.56 15.05
CA TRP A 553 -1.76 -20.55 14.02
C TRP A 553 -1.44 -21.96 13.51
N THR A 554 -1.41 -22.95 14.41
CA THR A 554 -1.13 -24.34 14.03
C THR A 554 -2.23 -24.92 13.15
N GLN A 555 -3.51 -24.71 13.50
CA GLN A 555 -4.65 -25.17 12.70
C GLN A 555 -4.67 -24.54 11.31
N PHE A 556 -4.22 -23.28 11.21
CA PHE A 556 -4.16 -22.54 9.96
C PHE A 556 -3.09 -23.07 9.01
N CYS A 557 -1.85 -23.29 9.46
CA CYS A 557 -0.71 -23.55 8.55
C CYS A 557 0.31 -24.61 8.98
N LYS A 558 0.09 -25.33 10.10
CA LYS A 558 0.99 -26.39 10.59
C LYS A 558 0.34 -27.78 10.59
N ASP A 559 -0.90 -27.85 11.04
CA ASP A 559 -1.60 -29.11 11.22
C ASP A 559 -2.12 -29.60 9.87
N ALA A 560 -1.63 -30.76 9.42
CA ALA A 560 -2.11 -31.39 8.20
C ALA A 560 -3.63 -31.67 8.29
N LEU A 561 -4.34 -31.50 7.19
CA LEU A 561 -5.77 -31.83 7.10
C LEU A 561 -5.99 -33.34 7.27
N PRO A 562 -7.14 -33.80 7.77
CA PRO A 562 -7.42 -35.22 7.95
C PRO A 562 -7.20 -36.01 6.65
N GLU A 563 -6.44 -37.11 6.73
CA GLU A 563 -6.09 -37.98 5.60
C GLU A 563 -5.31 -37.27 4.47
N ARG A 564 -4.69 -36.11 4.75
CA ARG A 564 -3.87 -35.34 3.80
C ARG A 564 -2.47 -35.10 4.33
N ASN A 565 -1.58 -34.77 3.39
CA ASN A 565 -0.19 -34.42 3.67
C ASN A 565 0.07 -32.91 3.58
N PHE A 566 -1.00 -32.10 3.53
CA PHE A 566 -0.95 -30.65 3.41
C PHE A 566 -1.91 -29.99 4.41
N THR A 567 -1.62 -28.75 4.74
CA THR A 567 -2.33 -27.91 5.72
C THR A 567 -3.51 -27.19 5.08
N PHE A 568 -4.37 -26.59 5.92
CA PHE A 568 -5.48 -25.76 5.46
C PHE A 568 -5.00 -24.62 4.55
N TRP A 569 -3.96 -23.89 4.99
CA TRP A 569 -3.45 -22.76 4.24
C TRP A 569 -2.83 -23.16 2.90
N GLU A 570 -2.04 -24.23 2.82
CA GLU A 570 -1.47 -24.68 1.54
C GLU A 570 -2.57 -25.00 0.53
N TRP A 571 -3.63 -25.66 0.98
CA TRP A 571 -4.79 -25.93 0.15
C TRP A 571 -5.46 -24.64 -0.31
N PHE A 572 -5.78 -23.73 0.61
CA PHE A 572 -6.45 -22.47 0.28
C PHE A 572 -5.60 -21.60 -0.65
N TYR A 573 -4.29 -21.50 -0.39
CA TYR A 573 -3.35 -20.77 -1.23
C TYR A 573 -3.33 -21.30 -2.66
N MET A 574 -3.32 -22.63 -2.84
CA MET A 574 -3.33 -23.24 -4.16
C MET A 574 -4.66 -23.05 -4.89
N VAL A 575 -5.78 -23.03 -4.16
CA VAL A 575 -7.10 -22.66 -4.71
C VAL A 575 -7.11 -21.21 -5.19
N VAL A 576 -6.61 -20.27 -4.38
CA VAL A 576 -6.48 -18.85 -4.78
C VAL A 576 -5.61 -18.73 -6.03
N LYS A 577 -4.47 -19.43 -6.06
CA LYS A 577 -3.53 -19.40 -7.18
C LYS A 577 -4.14 -19.94 -8.48
N VAL A 578 -4.75 -21.12 -8.46
CA VAL A 578 -5.38 -21.68 -9.68
C VAL A 578 -6.54 -20.81 -10.15
N THR A 579 -7.29 -20.22 -9.22
CA THR A 579 -8.40 -19.33 -9.56
C THR A 579 -7.90 -18.06 -10.23
N ARG A 580 -6.90 -17.39 -9.65
CA ARG A 580 -6.27 -16.20 -10.22
C ARG A 580 -5.67 -16.48 -11.61
N ASP A 581 -4.90 -17.56 -11.74
CA ASP A 581 -4.08 -17.79 -12.93
C ASP A 581 -4.88 -18.37 -14.11
N TYR A 582 -5.93 -19.16 -13.86
CA TYR A 582 -6.63 -19.92 -14.90
C TYR A 582 -8.16 -19.80 -14.91
N LEU A 583 -8.79 -19.47 -13.78
CA LEU A 583 -10.25 -19.57 -13.64
C LEU A 583 -10.93 -18.23 -13.34
N ARG A 584 -10.18 -17.13 -13.42
CA ARG A 584 -10.61 -15.80 -12.95
C ARG A 584 -11.94 -15.36 -13.55
N THR A 585 -12.05 -15.45 -14.87
CA THR A 585 -13.27 -15.05 -15.62
C THR A 585 -14.45 -15.94 -15.29
N LEU A 586 -14.25 -17.27 -15.24
CA LEU A 586 -15.29 -18.23 -14.89
C LEU A 586 -15.79 -18.05 -13.45
N TRP A 587 -14.89 -17.69 -12.53
CA TRP A 587 -15.23 -17.38 -11.14
C TRP A 587 -16.04 -16.09 -11.03
N CYS A 588 -15.56 -14.99 -11.64
CA CYS A 588 -16.26 -13.70 -11.63
C CYS A 588 -17.67 -13.78 -12.24
N ASP A 589 -17.87 -14.64 -13.24
CA ASP A 589 -19.17 -14.84 -13.89
C ASP A 589 -20.05 -15.89 -13.17
N HIS A 590 -19.67 -16.28 -11.95
CA HIS A 590 -20.40 -17.20 -11.07
C HIS A 590 -20.66 -18.60 -11.66
N LEU A 591 -19.80 -19.05 -12.57
CA LEU A 591 -19.93 -20.38 -13.21
C LEU A 591 -19.30 -21.51 -12.38
N ILE A 592 -18.52 -21.15 -11.35
CA ILE A 592 -17.84 -22.08 -10.47
C ILE A 592 -18.49 -22.00 -9.09
N MET A 593 -19.05 -23.11 -8.61
CA MET A 593 -19.56 -23.21 -7.24
C MET A 593 -18.40 -23.24 -6.24
N GLY A 594 -17.31 -23.92 -6.58
CA GLY A 594 -16.02 -23.85 -5.89
C GLY A 594 -16.00 -24.55 -4.54
N PHE A 595 -16.45 -23.88 -3.48
CA PHE A 595 -16.31 -24.31 -2.09
C PHE A 595 -17.50 -25.15 -1.65
N ILE A 596 -17.52 -26.42 -2.07
CA ILE A 596 -18.54 -27.41 -1.71
C ILE A 596 -17.92 -28.79 -1.49
N GLN A 597 -18.36 -29.48 -0.44
CA GLN A 597 -17.87 -30.82 -0.12
C GLN A 597 -18.35 -31.84 -1.16
N LYS A 598 -17.57 -32.89 -1.41
CA LYS A 598 -17.95 -33.98 -2.32
C LYS A 598 -19.35 -34.54 -2.01
N LYS A 599 -19.64 -34.86 -0.75
CA LYS A 599 -20.93 -35.43 -0.32
C LYS A 599 -22.11 -34.48 -0.58
N GLN A 600 -21.91 -33.18 -0.34
CA GLN A 600 -22.95 -32.18 -0.57
C GLN A 600 -23.20 -31.98 -2.07
N ALA A 601 -22.15 -31.97 -2.89
CA ALA A 601 -22.26 -31.92 -4.35
C ALA A 601 -23.02 -33.14 -4.90
N GLU A 602 -22.71 -34.35 -4.40
CA GLU A 602 -23.44 -35.57 -4.75
C GLU A 602 -24.92 -35.51 -4.38
N GLU A 603 -25.25 -35.03 -3.18
CA GLU A 603 -26.63 -34.88 -2.76
C GLU A 603 -27.40 -33.87 -3.62
N MET A 604 -26.79 -32.72 -3.93
CA MET A 604 -27.39 -31.70 -4.79
C MET A 604 -27.63 -32.21 -6.20
N LEU A 605 -26.65 -32.89 -6.79
CA LEU A 605 -26.74 -33.43 -8.14
C LEU A 605 -27.72 -34.62 -8.24
N SER A 606 -27.84 -35.46 -7.20
CA SER A 606 -28.76 -36.61 -7.22
C SER A 606 -30.23 -36.25 -7.43
N LYS A 607 -30.59 -34.99 -7.16
CA LYS A 607 -31.95 -34.41 -7.31
C LYS A 607 -32.14 -33.73 -8.68
N CYS A 608 -31.12 -33.71 -9.54
CA CYS A 608 -31.12 -33.04 -10.83
C CYS A 608 -31.19 -34.05 -11.99
N PRO A 609 -31.63 -33.61 -13.19
CA PRO A 609 -31.67 -34.49 -14.37
C PRO A 609 -30.25 -34.90 -14.84
N ALA A 610 -30.18 -36.03 -15.53
CA ALA A 610 -28.95 -36.52 -16.18
C ALA A 610 -28.34 -35.45 -17.10
N GLY A 611 -27.01 -35.36 -17.09
CA GLY A 611 -26.25 -34.34 -17.79
C GLY A 611 -26.09 -33.01 -17.03
N THR A 612 -26.70 -32.87 -15.85
CA THR A 612 -26.44 -31.74 -14.95
C THR A 612 -25.07 -31.87 -14.30
N PHE A 613 -24.29 -30.79 -14.26
CA PHE A 613 -22.95 -30.78 -13.67
C PHE A 613 -22.68 -29.52 -12.85
N LEU A 614 -21.68 -29.59 -11.97
CA LEU A 614 -21.14 -28.44 -11.24
C LEU A 614 -19.62 -28.51 -11.17
N LEU A 615 -19.02 -27.33 -10.97
CA LEU A 615 -17.57 -27.16 -10.84
C LEU A 615 -17.22 -26.86 -9.38
N ARG A 616 -16.33 -27.66 -8.80
CA ARG A 616 -15.89 -27.51 -7.41
C ARG A 616 -14.38 -27.68 -7.25
N PHE A 617 -13.81 -27.06 -6.22
CA PHE A 617 -12.43 -27.28 -5.84
C PHE A 617 -12.26 -28.66 -5.18
N SER A 618 -11.14 -29.31 -5.47
CA SER A 618 -10.82 -30.61 -4.90
C SER A 618 -10.39 -30.47 -3.45
N ASP A 619 -10.98 -31.28 -2.58
CA ASP A 619 -10.50 -31.46 -1.20
C ASP A 619 -9.21 -32.27 -1.13
N SER A 620 -8.89 -33.00 -2.20
CA SER A 620 -7.84 -34.02 -2.23
C SER A 620 -6.56 -33.61 -2.92
N GLU A 621 -6.67 -32.75 -3.92
CA GLU A 621 -5.59 -32.39 -4.83
C GLU A 621 -5.34 -30.88 -4.68
N LEU A 622 -4.11 -30.50 -4.40
CA LEU A 622 -3.74 -29.09 -4.22
C LEU A 622 -3.97 -28.32 -5.53
N GLY A 623 -4.79 -27.27 -5.47
CA GLY A 623 -5.11 -26.43 -6.63
C GLY A 623 -5.86 -27.18 -7.74
N GLY A 624 -6.53 -28.28 -7.40
CA GLY A 624 -7.34 -29.05 -8.35
C GLY A 624 -8.77 -28.53 -8.46
N ILE A 625 -9.29 -28.42 -9.68
CA ILE A 625 -10.72 -28.22 -9.97
C ILE A 625 -11.30 -29.50 -10.56
N THR A 626 -12.46 -29.94 -10.07
CA THR A 626 -13.14 -31.16 -10.54
C THR A 626 -14.55 -30.84 -11.06
N ILE A 627 -15.00 -31.66 -11.99
CA ILE A 627 -16.35 -31.64 -12.55
C ILE A 627 -17.10 -32.82 -11.95
N ALA A 628 -18.19 -32.53 -11.24
CA ALA A 628 -19.13 -33.54 -10.79
C ALA A 628 -20.39 -33.46 -11.66
N TRP A 629 -20.91 -34.60 -12.13
CA TRP A 629 -22.08 -34.64 -13.00
C TRP A 629 -22.97 -35.85 -12.75
N VAL A 630 -24.24 -35.74 -13.15
CA VAL A 630 -25.21 -36.84 -13.14
C VAL A 630 -25.11 -37.62 -14.45
N GLY A 631 -24.74 -38.90 -14.38
CA GLY A 631 -24.67 -39.79 -15.55
C GLY A 631 -26.02 -40.43 -15.91
N GLU A 632 -26.01 -41.23 -16.97
CA GLU A 632 -27.16 -42.06 -17.33
C GLU A 632 -27.40 -43.11 -16.22
N GLY A 633 -28.61 -43.13 -15.66
CA GLY A 633 -28.95 -43.95 -14.47
C GLY A 633 -29.09 -43.17 -13.16
N ASN A 634 -29.00 -41.82 -13.19
CA ASN A 634 -29.15 -40.94 -12.04
C ASN A 634 -28.06 -41.12 -10.96
N GLU A 635 -26.91 -41.69 -11.34
CA GLU A 635 -25.72 -41.79 -10.51
C GLU A 635 -24.82 -40.56 -10.69
N VAL A 636 -24.17 -40.13 -9.61
CA VAL A 636 -23.27 -38.97 -9.64
C VAL A 636 -21.82 -39.43 -9.77
N PHE A 637 -21.15 -38.91 -10.79
CA PHE A 637 -19.73 -39.14 -11.06
C PHE A 637 -18.91 -37.88 -10.79
N SER A 638 -17.62 -38.03 -10.50
CA SER A 638 -16.67 -36.93 -10.34
C SER A 638 -15.38 -37.23 -11.10
N LEU A 639 -14.96 -36.31 -11.96
CA LEU A 639 -13.69 -36.44 -12.67
C LEU A 639 -12.49 -36.31 -11.73
N GLN A 640 -11.37 -36.91 -12.14
CA GLN A 640 -10.10 -36.61 -11.51
C GLN A 640 -9.82 -35.09 -11.58
N PRO A 641 -9.39 -34.43 -10.49
CA PRO A 641 -9.17 -32.99 -10.49
C PRO A 641 -8.12 -32.54 -11.51
N PHE A 642 -8.42 -31.46 -12.22
CA PHE A 642 -7.50 -30.77 -13.12
C PHE A 642 -6.65 -29.77 -12.32
N THR A 643 -5.34 -29.89 -12.43
CA THR A 643 -4.37 -29.00 -11.77
C THR A 643 -3.94 -27.87 -12.72
N SER A 644 -3.11 -26.94 -12.23
CA SER A 644 -2.50 -25.89 -13.07
C SER A 644 -1.77 -26.45 -14.30
N ARG A 645 -1.18 -27.66 -14.22
CA ARG A 645 -0.53 -28.30 -15.38
C ARG A 645 -1.55 -28.67 -16.46
N ASP A 646 -2.70 -29.18 -16.05
CA ASP A 646 -3.77 -29.61 -16.95
C ASP A 646 -4.47 -28.42 -17.61
N LEU A 647 -4.68 -27.35 -16.84
CA LEU A 647 -5.30 -26.10 -17.29
C LEU A 647 -4.39 -25.28 -18.20
N MET A 648 -3.07 -25.42 -18.06
CA MET A 648 -2.10 -24.83 -18.99
C MET A 648 -2.13 -25.50 -20.36
N LEU A 649 -2.39 -26.81 -20.41
CA LEU A 649 -2.48 -27.56 -21.67
C LEU A 649 -3.81 -27.30 -22.40
N ARG A 650 -4.91 -27.20 -21.65
CA ARG A 650 -6.25 -26.95 -22.21
C ARG A 650 -7.14 -26.29 -21.15
N SER A 651 -7.83 -25.22 -21.55
CA SER A 651 -8.68 -24.44 -20.66
C SER A 651 -9.82 -25.27 -20.07
N LEU A 652 -10.34 -24.87 -18.91
CA LEU A 652 -11.49 -25.56 -18.32
C LEU A 652 -12.73 -25.49 -19.21
N ALA A 653 -12.96 -24.36 -19.88
CA ALA A 653 -14.10 -24.20 -20.78
C ALA A 653 -14.03 -25.17 -21.97
N ASP A 654 -12.86 -25.32 -22.58
CA ASP A 654 -12.68 -26.27 -23.68
C ASP A 654 -12.82 -27.72 -23.22
N ARG A 655 -12.37 -28.05 -21.99
CA ARG A 655 -12.60 -29.38 -21.40
C ARG A 655 -14.09 -29.65 -21.18
N VAL A 656 -14.85 -28.63 -20.78
CA VAL A 656 -16.31 -28.71 -20.63
C VAL A 656 -17.00 -28.86 -22.00
N LEU A 657 -16.48 -28.21 -23.04
CA LEU A 657 -16.94 -28.38 -24.43
C LEU A 657 -16.75 -29.82 -24.93
N ASP A 658 -15.56 -30.38 -24.72
CA ASP A 658 -15.19 -31.72 -25.21
C ASP A 658 -16.10 -32.84 -24.64
N LEU A 659 -16.61 -32.64 -23.42
CA LEU A 659 -17.44 -33.60 -22.72
C LEU A 659 -18.92 -33.44 -23.11
N THR A 660 -19.38 -34.28 -24.03
CA THR A 660 -20.76 -34.29 -24.54
C THR A 660 -21.80 -34.70 -23.50
N GLN A 661 -21.37 -35.38 -22.43
CA GLN A 661 -22.23 -35.79 -21.31
C GLN A 661 -22.67 -34.60 -20.46
N LEU A 662 -21.93 -33.49 -20.51
CA LEU A 662 -22.25 -32.27 -19.78
C LEU A 662 -23.22 -31.42 -20.61
N GLN A 663 -24.44 -31.26 -20.11
CA GLN A 663 -25.53 -30.56 -20.81
C GLN A 663 -25.98 -29.30 -20.06
N PHE A 664 -26.14 -29.40 -18.73
CA PHE A 664 -26.68 -28.31 -17.91
C PHE A 664 -25.73 -27.99 -16.76
N LEU A 665 -25.31 -26.74 -16.64
CA LEU A 665 -24.66 -26.24 -15.43
C LEU A 665 -25.72 -26.08 -14.33
N TYR A 666 -25.43 -26.58 -13.13
CA TYR A 666 -26.31 -26.44 -11.98
C TYR A 666 -26.68 -24.96 -11.72
N PRO A 667 -27.95 -24.62 -11.42
CA PRO A 667 -29.05 -25.54 -11.18
C PRO A 667 -29.78 -26.05 -12.43
N ASN A 668 -29.86 -25.27 -13.51
CA ASN A 668 -30.51 -25.67 -14.77
C ASN A 668 -30.20 -24.68 -15.91
N ILE A 669 -28.92 -24.46 -16.21
CA ILE A 669 -28.47 -23.51 -17.23
C ILE A 669 -27.82 -24.29 -18.36
N ALA A 670 -28.24 -24.10 -19.61
CA ALA A 670 -27.64 -24.85 -20.73
C ALA A 670 -26.16 -24.51 -20.85
N LYS A 671 -25.32 -25.54 -21.06
CA LYS A 671 -23.85 -25.42 -21.11
C LYS A 671 -23.40 -24.33 -22.09
N ASP A 672 -23.93 -24.34 -23.29
CA ASP A 672 -23.50 -23.43 -24.36
C ASP A 672 -23.96 -21.98 -24.13
N ASP A 673 -25.02 -21.75 -23.36
CA ASP A 673 -25.48 -20.39 -23.02
C ASP A 673 -24.45 -19.62 -22.19
N VAL A 674 -23.70 -20.34 -21.34
CA VAL A 674 -22.74 -19.73 -20.41
C VAL A 674 -21.28 -19.93 -20.83
N PHE A 675 -20.93 -21.09 -21.40
CA PHE A 675 -19.53 -21.41 -21.71
C PHE A 675 -19.09 -21.03 -23.13
N SER A 676 -20.02 -20.81 -24.07
CA SER A 676 -19.69 -20.51 -25.48
C SER A 676 -18.72 -19.36 -25.68
N LYS A 677 -18.84 -18.31 -24.86
CA LYS A 677 -17.95 -17.13 -24.88
C LYS A 677 -16.50 -17.42 -24.49
N TYR A 678 -16.20 -18.54 -23.84
CA TYR A 678 -14.84 -18.90 -23.42
C TYR A 678 -14.23 -20.03 -24.25
N TYR A 679 -14.95 -20.58 -25.22
CA TYR A 679 -14.41 -21.62 -26.08
C TYR A 679 -13.31 -21.05 -26.97
N THR A 680 -12.20 -21.78 -27.05
CA THR A 680 -11.13 -21.45 -27.96
C THR A 680 -11.64 -21.62 -29.39
N LYS A 681 -11.73 -20.52 -30.14
CA LYS A 681 -12.14 -20.57 -31.54
C LYS A 681 -11.11 -21.42 -32.31
N PRO A 682 -11.54 -22.42 -33.10
CA PRO A 682 -10.60 -23.21 -33.88
C PRO A 682 -9.90 -22.30 -34.89
N GLU A 683 -8.56 -22.25 -34.83
CA GLU A 683 -7.73 -21.75 -35.94
C GLU A 683 -7.86 -22.73 -37.11
N ASN A 684 -8.94 -22.60 -37.87
CA ASN A 684 -9.09 -23.30 -39.16
C ASN A 684 -8.25 -22.60 -40.24
N GLU A 685 -6.95 -22.42 -39.99
CA GLU A 685 -6.01 -22.24 -41.09
C GLU A 685 -5.57 -23.64 -41.54
N MET A 686 -6.20 -24.16 -42.60
CA MET A 686 -5.56 -25.20 -43.38
C MET A 686 -4.20 -24.65 -43.81
N LEU A 687 -3.12 -25.18 -43.24
CA LEU A 687 -1.79 -24.86 -43.71
C LEU A 687 -1.77 -25.23 -45.21
N LYS A 688 -1.40 -24.29 -46.08
CA LYS A 688 -1.44 -24.40 -47.55
C LYS A 688 -0.64 -25.58 -48.14
N ASN A 689 -0.01 -26.39 -47.30
CA ASN A 689 0.86 -27.52 -47.60
C ASN A 689 0.22 -28.89 -47.26
N GLY A 690 -1.09 -28.96 -46.96
CA GLY A 690 -1.80 -30.22 -46.72
C GLY A 690 -1.60 -30.84 -45.34
N TYR A 691 -0.92 -30.13 -44.42
CA TYR A 691 -0.76 -30.58 -43.03
C TYR A 691 -1.94 -30.08 -42.17
N VAL A 692 -2.54 -30.98 -41.41
CA VAL A 692 -3.59 -30.70 -40.42
C VAL A 692 -2.96 -30.65 -39.03
N LYS A 693 -3.17 -29.56 -38.28
CA LYS A 693 -2.69 -29.47 -36.90
C LYS A 693 -3.54 -30.39 -36.00
N PRO A 694 -2.92 -31.27 -35.20
CA PRO A 694 -3.66 -32.09 -34.23
C PRO A 694 -4.23 -31.21 -33.10
N VAL A 695 -5.40 -31.58 -32.59
CA VAL A 695 -6.09 -30.87 -31.48
C VAL A 695 -6.22 -31.82 -30.29
N LEU A 696 -5.87 -31.34 -29.10
CA LEU A 696 -6.06 -32.07 -27.85
C LEU A 696 -7.53 -32.01 -27.44
N VAL A 697 -8.15 -33.15 -27.15
CA VAL A 697 -9.56 -33.27 -26.74
C VAL A 697 -9.66 -34.13 -25.49
N THR A 698 -10.51 -33.72 -24.54
CA THR A 698 -10.80 -34.47 -23.32
C THR A 698 -11.93 -35.46 -23.57
N THR A 699 -11.70 -36.75 -23.34
CA THR A 699 -12.72 -37.79 -23.55
C THR A 699 -12.88 -38.65 -22.29
N LEU A 700 -14.11 -39.12 -22.05
CA LEU A 700 -14.37 -40.13 -21.02
C LEU A 700 -14.00 -41.53 -21.53
N PRO A 701 -13.68 -42.47 -20.62
CA PRO A 701 -13.52 -43.87 -21.00
C PRO A 701 -14.75 -44.42 -21.74
N PRO A 702 -14.56 -45.36 -22.69
CA PRO A 702 -15.65 -45.90 -23.54
C PRO A 702 -16.82 -46.51 -22.77
N TYR A 703 -16.58 -47.03 -21.56
CA TYR A 703 -17.62 -47.63 -20.73
C TYR A 703 -18.50 -46.61 -19.99
N MET A 704 -18.09 -45.33 -19.94
CA MET A 704 -18.86 -44.20 -19.38
C MET A 704 -19.49 -43.32 -20.45
N SER A 705 -19.22 -43.60 -21.74
CA SER A 705 -19.71 -42.82 -22.86
C SER A 705 -20.71 -43.65 -23.66
N SER A 706 -21.98 -43.29 -23.56
CA SER A 706 -23.03 -43.76 -24.45
C SER A 706 -22.90 -43.04 -25.80
N SER A 707 -22.21 -43.65 -26.77
CA SER A 707 -22.34 -43.25 -28.17
C SER A 707 -22.14 -44.42 -29.14
N PRO A 708 -22.74 -44.33 -30.34
CA PRO A 708 -23.28 -45.47 -31.07
C PRO A 708 -22.18 -46.34 -31.67
N ALA A 709 -22.45 -47.64 -31.76
CA ALA A 709 -21.64 -48.61 -32.46
C ALA A 709 -21.42 -48.19 -33.93
N TYR A 710 -20.27 -47.58 -34.22
CA TYR A 710 -19.65 -47.60 -35.54
C TYR A 710 -18.14 -47.77 -35.36
N ALA A 711 -17.74 -48.96 -34.89
CA ALA A 711 -16.41 -49.47 -35.10
C ALA A 711 -16.44 -50.36 -36.35
N HIS A 712 -16.05 -49.81 -37.50
CA HIS A 712 -15.52 -50.65 -38.57
C HIS A 712 -14.18 -51.20 -38.09
N SER A 713 -14.16 -52.48 -37.74
CA SER A 713 -12.94 -53.25 -37.53
C SER A 713 -12.05 -53.18 -38.77
N PRO A 714 -10.74 -52.87 -38.65
CA PRO A 714 -9.77 -53.26 -39.65
C PRO A 714 -9.23 -54.65 -39.31
N ASP A 715 -9.69 -55.62 -40.08
CA ASP A 715 -8.96 -56.76 -40.65
C ASP A 715 -7.78 -57.37 -39.85
N SER A 716 -7.94 -58.62 -39.38
CA SER A 716 -6.98 -59.40 -38.58
C SER A 716 -5.78 -59.97 -39.37
N HIS A 717 -5.41 -59.38 -40.51
CA HIS A 717 -4.31 -59.88 -41.33
C HIS A 717 -3.34 -58.77 -41.77
N ARG A 718 -2.58 -58.21 -40.82
CA ARG A 718 -1.28 -57.61 -41.13
C ARG A 718 -0.32 -57.70 -39.95
N ASN A 719 0.63 -58.62 -40.08
CA ASN A 719 1.75 -58.83 -39.17
C ASN A 719 2.71 -57.62 -39.20
N THR A 720 2.93 -56.97 -38.06
CA THR A 720 4.19 -56.29 -37.73
C THR A 720 4.47 -56.46 -36.22
N PRO A 721 5.71 -56.81 -35.81
CA PRO A 721 6.00 -57.17 -34.44
C PRO A 721 6.24 -55.93 -33.56
N SER A 722 5.62 -55.92 -32.39
CA SER A 722 5.88 -54.99 -31.29
C SER A 722 6.87 -55.65 -30.30
N VAL A 723 7.93 -54.93 -29.95
CA VAL A 723 8.91 -55.36 -28.94
C VAL A 723 8.33 -55.04 -27.56
N GLN A 724 7.86 -56.07 -26.85
CA GLN A 724 7.63 -56.04 -25.41
C GLN A 724 8.93 -56.40 -24.68
N SER A 725 9.34 -55.60 -23.70
CA SER A 725 10.32 -56.00 -22.70
C SER A 725 9.68 -55.95 -21.32
N SER A 726 9.45 -57.14 -20.76
CA SER A 726 9.20 -57.34 -19.34
C SER A 726 9.58 -58.78 -19.00
N TYR A 727 10.61 -58.96 -18.17
CA TYR A 727 10.73 -60.15 -17.34
C TYR A 727 11.23 -59.77 -15.95
N PHE A 728 10.48 -60.26 -14.97
CA PHE A 728 10.70 -60.19 -13.53
C PHE A 728 11.55 -61.37 -13.04
N SER A 729 12.28 -61.12 -11.95
CA SER A 729 12.66 -62.00 -10.82
C SER A 729 13.47 -63.29 -11.02
N ALA A 730 14.55 -63.38 -10.22
CA ALA A 730 14.86 -64.56 -9.40
C ALA A 730 15.67 -64.16 -8.15
N ALA A 731 15.44 -64.86 -7.05
CA ALA A 731 15.87 -64.53 -5.69
C ALA A 731 16.97 -65.46 -5.14
N THR A 732 17.87 -64.87 -4.31
CA THR A 732 18.61 -65.43 -3.14
C THR A 732 19.62 -66.60 -3.34
N PRO A 733 20.61 -66.83 -2.43
CA PRO A 733 20.67 -66.48 -1.00
C PRO A 733 21.99 -65.85 -0.46
N ALA A 734 21.91 -65.47 0.82
CA ALA A 734 22.90 -64.81 1.66
C ALA A 734 24.02 -65.72 2.21
N GLN A 735 25.15 -65.11 2.65
CA GLN A 735 25.66 -65.19 4.04
C GLN A 735 26.96 -64.37 4.29
N THR A 736 26.96 -63.64 5.43
CA THR A 736 28.05 -63.37 6.44
C THR A 736 29.42 -62.83 5.97
N ASP A 737 29.96 -61.70 6.44
CA ASP A 737 30.42 -61.32 7.81
C ASP A 737 30.61 -59.76 7.84
N SER A 738 30.19 -58.94 8.81
CA SER A 738 30.46 -58.77 10.26
C SER A 738 31.48 -57.64 10.60
N PHE A 739 31.04 -56.73 11.51
CA PHE A 739 31.74 -55.67 12.32
C PHE A 739 32.29 -54.39 11.63
N MET A 740 31.74 -53.20 11.95
CA MET A 740 32.16 -52.17 12.96
C MET A 740 33.60 -51.64 12.72
N ASP A 741 33.94 -50.35 12.77
CA ASP A 741 33.41 -49.23 13.55
C ASP A 741 33.89 -47.87 12.96
N SER A 742 33.32 -46.80 13.53
CA SER A 742 33.63 -45.39 13.35
C SER A 742 35.00 -44.97 13.93
N GLU A 743 35.84 -44.28 13.17
CA GLU A 743 36.76 -43.20 13.60
C GLU A 743 37.71 -42.80 12.46
N LEU A 744 37.76 -41.50 12.09
CA LEU A 744 38.97 -40.71 11.77
C LEU A 744 38.62 -39.45 10.96
N PHE A 745 38.34 -38.40 11.72
CA PHE A 745 38.63 -37.02 11.35
C PHE A 745 40.12 -36.73 11.64
N GLU A 746 40.71 -35.84 10.83
CA GLU A 746 42.01 -35.17 10.97
C GLU A 746 43.29 -35.79 10.38
N GLN A 747 44.17 -34.86 9.97
CA GLN A 747 45.50 -34.98 9.35
C GLN A 747 45.43 -35.27 7.84
N ILE A 748 45.77 -34.32 6.95
CA ILE A 748 47.13 -33.82 6.77
C ILE A 748 47.11 -32.39 6.19
N ARG A 749 47.86 -31.49 6.85
CA ARG A 749 48.36 -30.21 6.32
C ARG A 749 49.88 -30.30 6.27
N ALA A 750 50.45 -29.53 5.33
CA ALA A 750 51.84 -29.08 5.22
C ALA A 750 52.85 -30.06 4.61
N PHE A 751 53.47 -29.63 3.51
CA PHE A 751 54.93 -29.56 3.33
C PHE A 751 55.25 -28.67 2.11
N GLU A 752 55.78 -27.48 2.38
CA GLU A 752 56.75 -26.73 1.54
C GLU A 752 58.15 -27.32 1.82
N PRO A 753 59.18 -27.21 0.93
CA PRO A 753 60.01 -25.98 0.94
C PRO A 753 60.79 -25.60 -0.35
N ASP A 754 61.25 -24.33 -0.33
CA ASP A 754 62.45 -23.70 -0.92
C ASP A 754 62.70 -23.77 -2.44
N GLY A 755 63.06 -22.72 -3.18
CA GLY A 755 63.70 -21.43 -2.86
C GLY A 755 64.95 -21.28 -3.75
N MET A 756 65.03 -20.23 -4.59
CA MET A 756 66.27 -19.60 -5.12
C MET A 756 65.95 -18.49 -6.14
N ASP A 757 66.11 -17.25 -5.66
CA ASP A 757 66.85 -16.10 -6.19
C ASP A 757 66.85 -15.67 -7.68
N GLU A 758 66.83 -14.32 -7.79
CA GLU A 758 67.59 -13.45 -8.70
C GLU A 758 67.12 -13.25 -10.16
N PHE A 759 66.53 -12.08 -10.47
CA PHE A 759 67.25 -10.94 -11.09
C PHE A 759 66.30 -9.80 -11.50
N ASP A 760 66.73 -8.57 -11.19
CA ASP A 760 66.25 -7.29 -11.69
C ASP A 760 66.19 -7.18 -13.23
N ILE A 761 65.35 -6.28 -13.76
CA ILE A 761 65.76 -5.16 -14.65
C ILE A 761 64.55 -4.26 -14.98
N TYR A 762 64.76 -2.96 -14.69
CA TYR A 762 64.15 -1.74 -15.22
C TYR A 762 63.45 -1.83 -16.60
N SER A 763 62.31 -1.13 -16.77
CA SER A 763 62.28 0.22 -17.36
C SER A 763 60.87 0.67 -17.80
N ASN A 764 60.49 1.87 -17.37
CA ASN A 764 59.75 2.93 -18.07
C ASN A 764 59.14 2.62 -19.46
N MET A 765 57.86 2.97 -19.69
CA MET A 765 57.44 4.22 -20.37
C MET A 765 55.93 4.29 -20.68
N SER A 766 55.33 5.40 -20.26
CA SER A 766 54.35 6.28 -20.92
C SER A 766 53.28 5.79 -21.91
N MET A 767 52.07 6.29 -21.60
CA MET A 767 51.07 6.91 -22.50
C MET A 767 50.44 6.06 -23.62
N LYS A 768 49.17 5.70 -23.40
CA LYS A 768 48.04 6.35 -24.09
C LYS A 768 46.76 6.19 -23.27
#